data_AF-A0A1F2UQ35-F1
#
_entry.id   AF-A0A1F2UQ35-F1
#
_cell.length_a   1.000
_cell.length_b   1.000
_cell.length_c   1.000
_cell.angle_alpha   90.00
_cell.angle_beta   90.00
_cell.angle_gamma   90.00
#
_symmetry.space_group_name_H-M   'P 1'
#
loop_
_entity.id
_entity.type
_entity.pdbx_description
1 polymer ?
#
loop_
_entity_poly.entity_id
_entity_poly.type
_entity_poly.pdbx_seq_one_letter_code
_entity_poly.pdbx_strand_id
1 'polypeptide(L)'
;MKVSVGKKQFIAELDEIISWGTIAAPFIVALAFFPLNYDFFGLPKLSALYIGTLFLLYFQARRWLAEGFIEVPSNPALVPVAVLLLVAVVSVAMSATPLASITGRFNRYNSLPGLISYAVVFWFALTYAAPKRVFIERFETLFVPVVFIITGYGLLEILGLDVLSMKGTHGVRVSSTLGNPVFFGAFLALTLPILLAKAVMFSEKTASPIRSRGVAVALLLFGLAMLFTSLSRGAWMGVAAGFAAVIYFWARSGQKPMRAVVLWTLLLAGAFLAGVGIVSVLAGTDIGGIVDAAGSSSSLASRIEIWKTSLLMIGDKPLFGFGLDQTKDWFNLYMTERLAGLENTLHGRAHNIFLQMGLDGGIPLLFANLWLFLFVVLKGMRHLRSHPDDYVVAGLLGSLLGFFVQGLTGIATVDQEVFVWFVMGSIVGLASIGRQREVKTRLSGGKPQVLAVSALAVFGLAAILFPLGAEARYLIASEEAKLSLSSGALERARQAGKYLVTQPYYESNLARTYLTFSSELGDARYAREAVEIIEHALKYAPNASELRLARGTAYLAVAEFTREDADIEKATESLEKEHELTPLLLNINEDLLELYILKGDYRAVLKTADFVGSFKKNDVRSMVARAVALEALGRKAEARQFYKEALKLDSDASGIKGWLVGLKPSPAAVTEKAASND
;
A
#
# COMPACT_ATOMS: atom_id res chain seq x y z
N MET A 1 -52.16 1.96 -17.43
CA MET A 1 -51.60 3.33 -17.29
C MET A 1 -50.91 3.57 -15.94
N LYS A 2 -51.54 3.31 -14.77
CA LYS A 2 -50.86 3.45 -13.46
C LYS A 2 -49.63 2.53 -13.26
N VAL A 3 -49.70 1.27 -13.69
CA VAL A 3 -48.59 0.29 -13.60
C VAL A 3 -47.38 0.69 -14.44
N SER A 4 -47.60 1.30 -15.62
CA SER A 4 -46.51 1.76 -16.51
C SER A 4 -45.84 3.05 -16.04
N VAL A 5 -46.57 3.91 -15.30
CA VAL A 5 -46.02 5.13 -14.69
C VAL A 5 -45.12 4.76 -13.49
N GLY A 6 -45.57 3.85 -12.63
CA GLY A 6 -44.77 3.38 -11.49
C GLY A 6 -43.46 2.70 -11.90
N LYS A 7 -43.47 1.90 -12.98
CA LYS A 7 -42.24 1.27 -13.51
C LYS A 7 -41.22 2.31 -14.01
N LYS A 8 -41.66 3.33 -14.75
CA LYS A 8 -40.76 4.39 -15.26
C LYS A 8 -40.16 5.21 -14.13
N GLN A 9 -40.97 5.58 -13.14
CA GLN A 9 -40.50 6.30 -11.95
C GLN A 9 -39.45 5.48 -11.19
N PHE A 10 -39.72 4.18 -10.95
CA PHE A 10 -38.78 3.30 -10.27
C PHE A 10 -37.44 3.17 -11.02
N ILE A 11 -37.44 3.06 -12.35
CA ILE A 11 -36.20 3.03 -13.14
C ILE A 11 -35.42 4.35 -13.00
N ALA A 12 -36.11 5.49 -13.03
CA ALA A 12 -35.48 6.80 -12.84
C ALA A 12 -34.84 6.95 -11.44
N GLU A 13 -35.50 6.45 -10.40
CA GLU A 13 -34.94 6.38 -9.04
C GLU A 13 -33.69 5.51 -8.98
N LEU A 14 -33.68 4.35 -9.66
CA LEU A 14 -32.49 3.49 -9.74
C LEU A 14 -31.34 4.18 -10.48
N ASP A 15 -31.61 4.87 -11.60
CA ASP A 15 -30.59 5.62 -12.33
C ASP A 15 -29.99 6.77 -11.49
N GLU A 16 -30.80 7.42 -10.67
CA GLU A 16 -30.33 8.40 -9.69
C GLU A 16 -29.41 7.78 -8.64
N ILE A 17 -29.81 6.64 -8.06
CA ILE A 17 -29.01 5.90 -7.07
C ILE A 17 -27.67 5.47 -7.66
N ILE A 18 -27.67 4.89 -8.86
CA ILE A 18 -26.44 4.42 -9.52
C ILE A 18 -25.53 5.59 -9.85
N SER A 19 -26.07 6.70 -10.35
CA SER A 19 -25.27 7.88 -10.68
C SER A 19 -24.63 8.52 -9.44
N TRP A 20 -25.35 8.67 -8.33
CA TRP A 20 -24.76 9.12 -7.08
C TRP A 20 -23.73 8.13 -6.54
N GLY A 21 -24.04 6.83 -6.54
CA GLY A 21 -23.12 5.78 -6.11
C GLY A 21 -21.82 5.76 -6.91
N THR A 22 -21.89 5.98 -8.23
CA THR A 22 -20.73 5.98 -9.13
C THR A 22 -19.76 7.10 -8.77
N ILE A 23 -20.30 8.28 -8.48
CA ILE A 23 -19.51 9.46 -8.11
C ILE A 23 -19.01 9.35 -6.67
N ALA A 24 -19.82 8.82 -5.75
CA ALA A 24 -19.47 8.66 -4.35
C ALA A 24 -18.41 7.58 -4.10
N ALA A 25 -18.37 6.52 -4.92
CA ALA A 25 -17.47 5.37 -4.73
C ALA A 25 -16.01 5.75 -4.44
N PRO A 26 -15.30 6.53 -5.29
CA PRO A 26 -13.90 6.86 -5.01
C PRO A 26 -13.70 7.74 -3.77
N PHE A 27 -14.69 8.57 -3.41
CA PHE A 27 -14.62 9.42 -2.22
C PHE A 27 -14.89 8.64 -0.92
N ILE A 28 -15.83 7.70 -0.94
CA ILE A 28 -16.08 6.79 0.18
C ILE A 28 -14.83 5.96 0.45
N VAL A 29 -14.19 5.44 -0.60
CA VAL A 29 -12.93 4.69 -0.46
C VAL A 29 -11.83 5.60 0.11
N ALA A 30 -11.67 6.84 -0.35
CA ALA A 30 -10.67 7.76 0.17
C ALA A 30 -10.84 8.07 1.68
N LEU A 31 -12.08 8.11 2.17
CA LEU A 31 -12.41 8.38 3.57
C LEU A 31 -12.50 7.11 4.45
N ALA A 32 -12.37 5.92 3.87
CA ALA A 32 -12.51 4.67 4.61
C ALA A 32 -11.25 4.35 5.43
N PHE A 33 -11.44 4.17 6.73
CA PHE A 33 -10.47 3.61 7.68
C PHE A 33 -11.24 2.96 8.83
N PHE A 34 -10.62 2.03 9.55
CA PHE A 34 -11.24 1.41 10.73
C PHE A 34 -10.20 1.24 11.85
N PRO A 35 -10.24 2.07 12.91
CA PRO A 35 -9.21 2.06 13.97
C PRO A 35 -9.15 0.78 14.81
N LEU A 36 -10.13 -0.11 14.66
CA LEU A 36 -10.17 -1.40 15.35
C LEU A 36 -9.59 -2.54 14.51
N ASN A 37 -9.10 -2.28 13.29
CA ASN A 37 -8.36 -3.25 12.50
C ASN A 37 -6.86 -3.11 12.70
N TYR A 38 -6.14 -4.23 12.55
CA TYR A 38 -4.69 -4.26 12.56
C TYR A 38 -4.13 -3.46 11.36
N ASP A 39 -4.71 -3.62 10.17
CA ASP A 39 -4.56 -2.69 9.05
C ASP A 39 -5.63 -1.58 9.14
N PHE A 40 -5.21 -0.41 9.59
CA PHE A 40 -6.06 0.76 9.78
C PHE A 40 -6.67 1.28 8.48
N PHE A 41 -6.01 1.08 7.33
CA PHE A 41 -6.33 1.78 6.08
C PHE A 41 -6.55 0.82 4.91
N GLY A 42 -5.64 -0.11 4.64
CA GLY A 42 -5.66 -0.95 3.45
C GLY A 42 -6.93 -1.80 3.34
N LEU A 43 -7.21 -2.61 4.37
CA LEU A 43 -8.38 -3.50 4.36
C LEU A 43 -9.71 -2.73 4.41
N PRO A 44 -9.87 -1.66 5.23
CA PRO A 44 -11.07 -0.83 5.19
C PRO A 44 -11.32 -0.19 3.82
N LYS A 45 -10.28 0.33 3.15
CA LYS A 45 -10.39 0.90 1.81
C LYS A 45 -10.77 -0.14 0.76
N LEU A 46 -10.16 -1.32 0.81
CA LEU A 46 -10.54 -2.44 -0.08
C LEU A 46 -11.99 -2.87 0.15
N SER A 47 -12.41 -2.97 1.41
CA SER A 47 -13.78 -3.34 1.76
C SER A 47 -14.77 -2.30 1.28
N ALA A 48 -14.46 -1.00 1.42
CA ALA A 48 -15.26 0.09 0.88
C ALA A 48 -15.37 0.02 -0.66
N LEU A 49 -14.27 -0.33 -1.36
CA LEU A 49 -14.29 -0.54 -2.81
C LEU A 49 -15.23 -1.70 -3.19
N TYR A 50 -15.13 -2.83 -2.50
CA TYR A 50 -15.97 -4.00 -2.78
C TYR A 50 -17.44 -3.74 -2.45
N ILE A 51 -17.75 -3.08 -1.33
CA ILE A 51 -19.12 -2.68 -0.97
C ILE A 51 -19.67 -1.72 -2.02
N GLY A 52 -18.90 -0.70 -2.42
CA GLY A 52 -19.31 0.24 -3.47
C GLY A 52 -19.53 -0.45 -4.82
N THR A 53 -18.66 -1.39 -5.20
CA THR A 53 -18.80 -2.17 -6.44
C THR A 53 -20.05 -3.05 -6.39
N LEU A 54 -20.25 -3.77 -5.28
CA LEU A 54 -21.41 -4.63 -5.07
C LEU A 54 -22.72 -3.83 -5.08
N PHE A 55 -22.71 -2.66 -4.45
CA PHE A 55 -23.82 -1.71 -4.49
C PHE A 55 -24.17 -1.33 -5.93
N LEU A 56 -23.18 -0.88 -6.71
CA LEU A 56 -23.40 -0.48 -8.11
C LEU A 56 -23.94 -1.63 -8.96
N LEU A 57 -23.33 -2.82 -8.86
CA LEU A 57 -23.76 -4.00 -9.60
C LEU A 57 -25.16 -4.46 -9.17
N TYR A 58 -25.48 -4.41 -7.88
CA TYR A 58 -26.80 -4.74 -7.36
C TYR A 58 -27.88 -3.81 -7.94
N PHE A 59 -27.69 -2.49 -7.84
CA PHE A 59 -28.67 -1.53 -8.35
C PHE A 59 -28.77 -1.57 -9.88
N GLN A 60 -27.67 -1.82 -10.60
CA GLN A 60 -27.69 -2.02 -12.04
C GLN A 60 -28.46 -3.30 -12.44
N ALA A 61 -28.27 -4.40 -11.71
CA ALA A 61 -29.04 -5.62 -11.94
C ALA A 61 -30.53 -5.41 -11.66
N ARG A 62 -30.87 -4.68 -10.59
CA ARG A 62 -32.26 -4.29 -10.28
C ARG A 62 -32.87 -3.45 -11.39
N ARG A 63 -32.09 -2.53 -11.97
CA ARG A 63 -32.49 -1.72 -13.12
C ARG A 63 -32.79 -2.58 -14.33
N TRP A 64 -31.86 -3.45 -14.75
CA TRP A 64 -32.05 -4.36 -15.89
C TRP A 64 -33.25 -5.30 -15.71
N LEU A 65 -33.45 -5.84 -14.50
CA LEU A 65 -34.62 -6.67 -14.19
C LEU A 65 -35.93 -5.89 -14.26
N ALA A 66 -35.95 -4.64 -13.77
CA ALA A 66 -37.12 -3.77 -13.88
C ALA A 66 -37.42 -3.43 -15.34
N GLU A 67 -36.39 -3.17 -16.13
CA GLU A 67 -36.48 -2.78 -17.53
C GLU A 67 -36.92 -3.95 -18.42
N GLY A 68 -36.38 -5.14 -18.18
CA GLY A 68 -36.60 -6.39 -18.93
C GLY A 68 -35.52 -6.68 -19.98
N PHE A 69 -34.41 -5.94 -19.96
CA PHE A 69 -33.27 -6.15 -20.84
C PHE A 69 -31.98 -5.73 -20.16
N ILE A 70 -30.89 -6.38 -20.54
CA ILE A 70 -29.53 -5.94 -20.24
C ILE A 70 -29.12 -4.98 -21.34
N GLU A 71 -28.78 -3.76 -20.95
CA GLU A 71 -28.24 -2.74 -21.82
C GLU A 71 -26.81 -2.42 -21.37
N VAL A 72 -25.85 -2.63 -22.27
CA VAL A 72 -24.43 -2.36 -22.03
C VAL A 72 -23.93 -1.35 -23.05
N PRO A 73 -23.43 -0.17 -22.62
CA PRO A 73 -22.74 0.75 -23.50
C PRO A 73 -21.46 0.12 -24.02
N SER A 74 -21.35 0.04 -25.35
CA SER A 74 -20.13 -0.34 -26.03
C SER A 74 -19.29 0.89 -26.34
N ASN A 75 -18.04 0.86 -25.89
CA ASN A 75 -17.05 1.90 -26.19
C ASN A 75 -15.72 1.22 -26.52
N PRO A 76 -14.96 1.68 -27.54
CA PRO A 76 -13.64 1.13 -27.83
C PRO A 76 -12.66 1.17 -26.65
N ALA A 77 -12.89 2.05 -25.66
CA ALA A 77 -12.11 2.09 -24.41
C ALA A 77 -12.20 0.78 -23.58
N LEU A 78 -13.25 -0.01 -23.77
CA LEU A 78 -13.41 -1.29 -23.05
C LEU A 78 -12.46 -2.36 -23.56
N VAL A 79 -11.90 -2.22 -24.78
CA VAL A 79 -10.94 -3.18 -25.34
C VAL A 79 -9.62 -3.18 -24.56
N PRO A 80 -8.91 -2.04 -24.36
CA PRO A 80 -7.71 -2.04 -23.54
C PRO A 80 -7.97 -2.46 -22.09
N VAL A 81 -9.14 -2.13 -21.52
CA VAL A 81 -9.53 -2.62 -20.18
C VAL A 81 -9.66 -4.15 -20.18
N ALA A 82 -10.34 -4.73 -21.16
CA ALA A 82 -10.51 -6.19 -21.25
C ALA A 82 -9.17 -6.91 -21.47
N VAL A 83 -8.27 -6.36 -22.29
CA VAL A 83 -6.92 -6.91 -22.50
C VAL A 83 -6.11 -6.84 -21.21
N LEU A 84 -6.16 -5.71 -20.50
CA LEU A 84 -5.49 -5.54 -19.20
C LEU A 84 -5.98 -6.60 -18.20
N LEU A 85 -7.31 -6.79 -18.07
CA LEU A 85 -7.88 -7.81 -17.18
C LEU A 85 -7.50 -9.22 -17.61
N LEU A 86 -7.52 -9.53 -18.92
CA LEU A 86 -7.13 -10.84 -19.42
C LEU A 86 -5.66 -11.15 -19.07
N VAL A 87 -4.75 -10.20 -19.31
CA VAL A 87 -3.33 -10.37 -18.95
C VAL A 87 -3.17 -10.54 -17.44
N ALA A 88 -3.90 -9.78 -16.63
CA ALA A 88 -3.88 -9.95 -15.19
C ALA A 88 -4.37 -11.34 -14.75
N VAL A 89 -5.47 -11.85 -15.33
CA VAL A 89 -5.97 -13.21 -15.07
C VAL A 89 -4.93 -14.27 -15.44
N VAL A 90 -4.30 -14.14 -16.61
CA VAL A 90 -3.24 -15.08 -17.04
C VAL A 90 -2.04 -15.00 -16.10
N SER A 91 -1.62 -13.81 -15.71
CA SER A 91 -0.54 -13.60 -14.73
C SER A 91 -0.85 -14.26 -13.39
N VAL A 92 -2.07 -14.10 -12.86
CA VAL A 92 -2.51 -14.78 -11.63
C VAL A 92 -2.45 -16.31 -11.80
N ALA A 93 -2.97 -16.84 -12.91
CA ALA A 93 -2.96 -18.28 -13.16
C ALA A 93 -1.54 -18.86 -13.28
N MET A 94 -0.59 -18.09 -13.80
CA MET A 94 0.81 -18.50 -13.98
C MET A 94 1.70 -18.18 -12.76
N SER A 95 1.16 -17.48 -11.76
CA SER A 95 1.91 -17.11 -10.57
C SER A 95 2.14 -18.29 -9.62
N ALA A 96 3.13 -18.17 -8.75
CA ALA A 96 3.47 -19.24 -7.81
C ALA A 96 2.41 -19.41 -6.70
N THR A 97 1.72 -18.34 -6.32
CA THR A 97 0.68 -18.36 -5.29
C THR A 97 -0.59 -17.66 -5.78
N PRO A 98 -1.39 -18.26 -6.69
CA PRO A 98 -2.56 -17.59 -7.28
C PRO A 98 -3.56 -17.06 -6.24
N LEU A 99 -3.70 -17.79 -5.11
CA LEU A 99 -4.55 -17.38 -4.00
C LEU A 99 -4.14 -16.01 -3.42
N ALA A 100 -2.83 -15.74 -3.32
CA ALA A 100 -2.32 -14.45 -2.83
C ALA A 100 -2.74 -13.29 -3.75
N SER A 101 -2.78 -13.52 -5.07
CA SER A 101 -3.25 -12.51 -6.02
C SER A 101 -4.78 -12.34 -6.02
N ILE A 102 -5.54 -13.31 -5.52
CA ILE A 102 -7.00 -13.21 -5.35
C ILE A 102 -7.34 -12.48 -4.05
N THR A 103 -6.67 -12.81 -2.95
CA THR A 103 -6.93 -12.20 -1.64
C THR A 103 -6.21 -10.86 -1.46
N GLY A 104 -5.15 -10.62 -2.22
CA GLY A 104 -4.15 -9.58 -1.93
C GLY A 104 -3.29 -9.95 -0.72
N ARG A 105 -2.27 -9.15 -0.45
CA ARG A 105 -1.42 -9.22 0.75
C ARG A 105 -1.74 -8.06 1.71
N PHE A 106 -1.54 -8.30 3.00
CA PHE A 106 -1.63 -7.30 4.07
C PHE A 106 -0.95 -5.96 3.71
N ASN A 107 -1.54 -4.81 4.08
CA ASN A 107 -1.08 -3.44 3.79
C ASN A 107 -0.98 -3.06 2.29
N ARG A 108 -1.51 -3.90 1.40
CA ARG A 108 -1.20 -3.83 -0.03
C ARG A 108 -2.44 -4.04 -0.91
N TYR A 109 -3.09 -5.18 -0.77
CA TYR A 109 -4.35 -5.58 -1.41
C TYR A 109 -4.49 -5.29 -2.91
N ASN A 110 -3.39 -5.31 -3.67
CA ASN A 110 -3.42 -5.19 -5.14
C ASN A 110 -3.86 -6.52 -5.74
N SER A 111 -5.14 -6.82 -5.59
CA SER A 111 -5.73 -8.10 -5.92
C SER A 111 -6.48 -8.07 -7.24
N LEU A 112 -6.68 -9.24 -7.85
CA LEU A 112 -7.47 -9.38 -9.07
C LEU A 112 -8.92 -8.90 -8.89
N PRO A 113 -9.64 -9.23 -7.79
CA PRO A 113 -10.97 -8.68 -7.56
C PRO A 113 -10.94 -7.15 -7.38
N GLY A 114 -9.90 -6.59 -6.75
CA GLY A 114 -9.68 -5.13 -6.69
C GLY A 114 -9.56 -4.50 -8.08
N LEU A 115 -8.77 -5.10 -8.96
CA LEU A 115 -8.61 -4.65 -10.34
C LEU A 115 -9.91 -4.74 -11.16
N ILE A 116 -10.69 -5.80 -10.96
CA ILE A 116 -12.03 -5.94 -11.56
C ILE A 116 -12.96 -4.84 -11.04
N SER A 117 -12.94 -4.57 -9.74
CA SER A 117 -13.71 -3.46 -9.14
C SER A 117 -13.34 -2.11 -9.75
N TYR A 118 -12.06 -1.83 -10.00
CA TYR A 118 -11.65 -0.60 -10.69
C TYR A 118 -12.21 -0.53 -12.13
N ALA A 119 -12.17 -1.64 -12.88
CA ALA A 119 -12.75 -1.71 -14.22
C ALA A 119 -14.28 -1.51 -14.21
N VAL A 120 -14.97 -2.03 -13.19
CA VAL A 120 -16.41 -1.80 -12.98
C VAL A 120 -16.67 -0.32 -12.72
N VAL A 121 -15.93 0.32 -11.80
CA VAL A 121 -16.07 1.76 -11.53
C VAL A 121 -15.79 2.60 -12.78
N PHE A 122 -14.78 2.23 -13.58
CA PHE A 122 -14.53 2.86 -14.88
C PHE A 122 -15.73 2.73 -15.83
N TRP A 123 -16.35 1.55 -15.94
CA TRP A 123 -17.51 1.32 -16.80
C TRP A 123 -18.73 2.13 -16.33
N PHE A 124 -18.98 2.20 -15.03
CA PHE A 124 -20.04 3.04 -14.48
C PHE A 124 -19.77 4.53 -14.71
N ALA A 125 -18.54 5.01 -14.49
CA ALA A 125 -18.17 6.40 -14.76
C ALA A 125 -18.30 6.76 -16.25
N LEU A 126 -17.89 5.86 -17.15
CA LEU A 126 -18.10 5.97 -18.59
C LEU A 126 -19.58 6.12 -18.97
N THR A 127 -20.45 5.38 -18.31
CA THR A 127 -21.89 5.30 -18.62
C THR A 127 -22.65 6.49 -18.03
N TYR A 128 -22.43 6.77 -16.75
CA TYR A 128 -23.20 7.75 -15.98
C TYR A 128 -22.60 9.17 -15.98
N ALA A 129 -21.46 9.40 -16.63
CA ALA A 129 -20.97 10.75 -16.91
C ALA A 129 -21.67 11.43 -18.10
N ALA A 130 -22.46 10.70 -18.90
CA ALA A 130 -23.08 11.22 -20.12
C ALA A 130 -24.08 12.39 -19.87
N PRO A 131 -24.89 12.41 -18.80
CA PRO A 131 -25.64 13.59 -18.38
C PRO A 131 -24.69 14.63 -17.78
N LYS A 132 -23.85 15.27 -18.62
CA LYS A 132 -22.71 16.11 -18.21
C LYS A 132 -23.04 17.08 -17.08
N ARG A 133 -24.15 17.83 -17.21
CA ARG A 133 -24.55 18.79 -16.16
C ARG A 133 -24.77 18.12 -14.81
N VAL A 134 -25.59 17.06 -14.77
CA VAL A 134 -25.90 16.33 -13.54
C VAL A 134 -24.64 15.70 -12.96
N PHE A 135 -23.80 15.10 -13.80
CA PHE A 135 -22.52 14.53 -13.38
C PHE A 135 -21.63 15.57 -12.70
N ILE A 136 -21.45 16.75 -13.31
CA ILE A 136 -20.62 17.82 -12.75
C ILE A 136 -21.19 18.32 -11.41
N GLU A 137 -22.51 18.55 -11.34
CA GLU A 137 -23.16 19.02 -10.12
C GLU A 137 -22.98 18.03 -8.96
N ARG A 138 -23.16 16.72 -9.22
CA ARG A 138 -22.95 15.66 -8.22
C ARG A 138 -21.48 15.50 -7.85
N PHE A 139 -20.58 15.51 -8.84
CA PHE A 139 -19.13 15.40 -8.62
C PHE A 139 -18.62 16.53 -7.72
N GLU A 140 -18.97 17.78 -8.00
CA GLU A 140 -18.53 18.92 -7.19
C GLU A 140 -19.12 18.90 -5.78
N THR A 141 -20.37 18.41 -5.63
CA THR A 141 -21.03 18.29 -4.32
C THR A 141 -20.30 17.33 -3.38
N LEU A 142 -19.59 16.33 -3.92
CA LEU A 142 -18.81 15.37 -3.13
C LEU A 142 -17.33 15.72 -3.08
N PHE A 143 -16.76 16.11 -4.22
CA PHE A 143 -15.34 16.45 -4.36
C PHE A 143 -14.90 17.55 -3.41
N VAL A 144 -15.65 18.66 -3.34
CA VAL A 144 -15.28 19.83 -2.53
C VAL A 144 -15.23 19.52 -1.03
N PRO A 145 -16.29 18.95 -0.40
CA PRO A 145 -16.22 18.54 1.00
C PRO A 145 -15.14 17.52 1.29
N VAL A 146 -14.95 16.51 0.42
CA VAL A 146 -13.98 15.43 0.69
C VAL A 146 -12.55 15.96 0.65
N VAL A 147 -12.20 16.80 -0.33
CA VAL A 147 -10.90 17.47 -0.37
C VAL A 147 -10.71 18.34 0.87
N PHE A 148 -11.74 19.07 1.30
CA PHE A 148 -11.69 19.86 2.53
C PHE A 148 -11.48 18.99 3.78
N ILE A 149 -12.19 17.87 3.92
CA ILE A 149 -12.08 16.96 5.07
C ILE A 149 -10.67 16.37 5.14
N ILE A 150 -10.15 15.82 4.04
CA ILE A 150 -8.82 15.20 4.00
C ILE A 150 -7.73 16.25 4.23
N THR A 151 -7.81 17.41 3.57
CA THR A 151 -6.81 18.47 3.74
C THR A 151 -6.89 19.10 5.14
N GLY A 152 -8.11 19.25 5.67
CA GLY A 152 -8.42 19.78 7.00
C GLY A 152 -7.94 18.86 8.12
N TYR A 153 -8.09 17.54 7.99
CA TYR A 153 -7.54 16.60 8.95
C TYR A 153 -6.01 16.68 9.03
N GLY A 154 -5.33 16.88 7.89
CA GLY A 154 -3.89 17.12 7.90
C GLY A 154 -3.49 18.39 8.67
N LEU A 155 -4.33 19.42 8.69
CA LEU A 155 -4.11 20.60 9.55
C LEU A 155 -4.28 20.26 11.03
N LEU A 156 -5.24 19.40 11.39
CA LEU A 156 -5.39 18.92 12.78
C LEU A 156 -4.15 18.13 13.24
N GLU A 157 -3.53 17.33 12.38
CA GLU A 157 -2.25 16.66 12.67
C GLU A 157 -1.15 17.67 13.01
N ILE A 158 -1.01 18.74 12.22
CA ILE A 158 -0.03 19.81 12.47
C ILE A 158 -0.28 20.50 13.82
N LEU A 159 -1.55 20.68 14.20
CA LEU A 159 -1.94 21.29 15.47
C LEU A 159 -1.80 20.35 16.68
N GLY A 160 -1.34 19.11 16.48
CA GLY A 160 -1.23 18.11 17.54
C GLY A 160 -2.58 17.53 17.99
N LEU A 161 -3.66 17.77 17.24
CA LEU A 161 -5.01 17.27 17.50
C LEU A 161 -5.29 15.98 16.73
N ASP A 162 -4.30 15.07 16.68
CA ASP A 162 -4.41 13.81 15.96
C ASP A 162 -5.31 12.82 16.72
N VAL A 163 -6.61 12.89 16.44
CA VAL A 163 -7.66 12.05 17.05
C VAL A 163 -7.48 10.58 16.68
N LEU A 164 -6.95 10.29 15.48
CA LEU A 164 -6.68 8.93 15.06
C LEU A 164 -5.50 8.30 15.80
N SER A 165 -4.79 9.08 16.63
CA SER A 165 -3.60 8.65 17.36
C SER A 165 -2.65 7.90 16.43
N MET A 166 -2.43 8.45 15.23
CA MET A 166 -1.42 8.02 14.28
C MET A 166 -0.03 8.40 14.81
N LYS A 167 0.23 8.04 16.07
CA LYS A 167 1.48 8.27 16.78
C LYS A 167 2.61 7.60 16.00
N GLY A 168 3.40 8.44 15.33
CA GLY A 168 4.85 8.25 15.26
C GLY A 168 5.41 7.31 14.19
N THR A 169 5.05 7.46 12.91
CA THR A 169 5.75 6.71 11.84
C THR A 169 6.44 7.54 10.77
N HIS A 170 6.17 8.85 10.66
CA HIS A 170 6.73 9.68 9.58
C HIS A 170 7.37 11.00 10.04
N GLY A 171 7.66 11.13 11.34
CA GLY A 171 8.28 12.34 11.91
C GLY A 171 7.42 13.59 11.68
N VAL A 172 8.00 14.61 11.07
CA VAL A 172 7.33 15.90 10.78
C VAL A 172 6.38 15.87 9.58
N ARG A 173 6.24 14.72 8.89
CA ARG A 173 5.49 14.62 7.62
C ARG A 173 4.02 14.32 7.88
N VAL A 174 3.15 15.15 7.31
CA VAL A 174 1.69 15.03 7.43
C VAL A 174 1.16 13.90 6.56
N SER A 175 0.32 13.04 7.13
CA SER A 175 -0.24 11.84 6.50
C SER A 175 -1.73 11.96 6.19
N SER A 176 -2.45 12.80 6.93
CA SER A 176 -3.90 12.89 6.93
C SER A 176 -4.58 11.51 7.17
N THR A 177 -5.89 11.45 6.95
CA THR A 177 -6.73 10.23 6.85
C THR A 177 -6.25 9.18 5.82
N LEU A 178 -5.17 9.46 5.07
CA LEU A 178 -4.61 8.52 4.09
C LEU A 178 -3.48 7.66 4.64
N GLY A 179 -3.04 7.85 5.89
CA GLY A 179 -2.13 6.90 6.55
C GLY A 179 -0.66 7.07 6.23
N ASN A 180 -0.32 7.86 5.20
CA ASN A 180 1.06 8.04 4.74
C ASN A 180 1.23 9.38 4.00
N PRO A 181 2.35 10.11 4.23
CA PRO A 181 2.60 11.38 3.56
C PRO A 181 2.78 11.27 2.03
N VAL A 182 3.26 10.14 1.53
CA VAL A 182 3.33 9.89 0.07
C VAL A 182 1.93 9.73 -0.50
N PHE A 183 1.01 9.06 0.21
CA PHE A 183 -0.36 8.88 -0.24
C PHE A 183 -1.15 10.19 -0.18
N PHE A 184 -0.93 11.00 0.87
CA PHE A 184 -1.48 12.35 0.96
C PHE A 184 -0.99 13.27 -0.16
N GLY A 185 0.32 13.27 -0.44
CA GLY A 185 0.87 13.99 -1.58
C GLY A 185 0.27 13.54 -2.91
N ALA A 186 0.11 12.23 -3.14
CA ALA A 186 -0.51 11.70 -4.35
C ALA A 186 -1.99 12.08 -4.49
N PHE A 187 -2.75 12.11 -3.40
CA PHE A 187 -4.12 12.63 -3.38
C PHE A 187 -4.17 14.12 -3.80
N LEU A 188 -3.25 14.94 -3.32
CA LEU A 188 -3.14 16.34 -3.74
C LEU A 188 -2.73 16.46 -5.21
N ALA A 189 -1.83 15.59 -5.70
CA ALA A 189 -1.49 15.52 -7.13
C ALA A 189 -2.70 15.17 -8.02
N LEU A 190 -3.63 14.37 -7.52
CA LEU A 190 -4.89 14.05 -8.21
C LEU A 190 -5.89 15.21 -8.16
N THR A 191 -5.99 15.92 -7.05
CA THR A 191 -7.13 16.84 -6.79
C THR A 191 -6.83 18.30 -7.10
N LEU A 192 -5.61 18.78 -6.89
CA LEU A 192 -5.25 20.18 -7.13
C LEU A 192 -5.39 20.60 -8.61
N PRO A 193 -5.03 19.78 -9.62
CA PRO A 193 -5.24 20.17 -11.02
C PRO A 193 -6.73 20.40 -11.36
N ILE A 194 -7.63 19.64 -10.73
CA ILE A 194 -9.09 19.80 -10.91
C ILE A 194 -9.55 21.15 -10.31
N LEU A 195 -9.06 21.48 -9.11
CA LEU A 195 -9.33 22.77 -8.47
C LEU A 195 -8.75 23.94 -9.28
N LEU A 196 -7.55 23.80 -9.83
CA LEU A 196 -6.95 24.81 -10.70
C LEU A 196 -7.77 25.03 -11.96
N ALA A 197 -8.19 23.96 -12.64
CA ALA A 197 -8.99 24.06 -13.85
C ALA A 197 -10.31 24.80 -13.57
N LYS A 198 -10.99 24.45 -12.48
CA LYS A 198 -12.16 25.22 -12.02
C LYS A 198 -11.80 26.67 -11.70
N ALA A 199 -10.72 26.91 -10.97
CA ALA A 199 -10.31 28.26 -10.58
C ALA A 199 -9.95 29.18 -11.76
N VAL A 200 -9.46 28.65 -12.89
CA VAL A 200 -9.01 29.46 -14.04
C VAL A 200 -9.98 29.45 -15.22
N MET A 201 -10.75 28.37 -15.40
CA MET A 201 -11.61 28.19 -16.58
C MET A 201 -13.11 28.28 -16.30
N PHE A 202 -13.54 28.12 -15.05
CA PHE A 202 -14.96 28.19 -14.71
C PHE A 202 -15.50 29.61 -14.85
N SER A 203 -16.55 29.75 -15.65
CA SER A 203 -17.33 30.98 -15.76
C SER A 203 -18.49 30.91 -14.75
N GLU A 204 -18.52 31.85 -13.80
CA GLU A 204 -19.56 31.88 -12.77
C GLU A 204 -20.94 32.08 -13.40
N LYS A 205 -21.75 31.03 -13.34
CA LYS A 205 -23.17 31.03 -13.72
C LYS A 205 -24.05 30.37 -12.66
N THR A 206 -23.50 30.00 -11.51
CA THR A 206 -24.15 29.14 -10.52
C THR A 206 -24.28 29.86 -9.17
N ALA A 207 -25.48 29.85 -8.58
CA ALA A 207 -25.78 30.52 -7.30
C ALA A 207 -25.34 29.74 -6.03
N SER A 208 -24.61 28.63 -6.18
CA SER A 208 -24.28 27.71 -5.07
C SER A 208 -22.91 28.06 -4.46
N PRO A 209 -22.83 28.42 -3.16
CA PRO A 209 -21.57 28.83 -2.53
C PRO A 209 -20.47 27.77 -2.61
N ILE A 210 -20.81 26.50 -2.36
CA ILE A 210 -19.86 25.37 -2.40
C ILE A 210 -19.31 25.09 -3.81
N ARG A 211 -20.05 25.51 -4.84
CA ARG A 211 -19.66 25.38 -6.24
C ARG A 211 -19.07 26.67 -6.81
N SER A 212 -18.92 27.71 -6.00
CA SER A 212 -18.33 28.98 -6.44
C SER A 212 -16.88 28.81 -6.86
N ARG A 213 -16.40 29.74 -7.68
CA ARG A 213 -14.99 29.83 -8.04
C ARG A 213 -14.13 30.16 -6.81
N GLY A 214 -14.63 30.99 -5.90
CA GLY A 214 -13.93 31.39 -4.67
C GLY A 214 -13.59 30.21 -3.76
N VAL A 215 -14.53 29.27 -3.57
CA VAL A 215 -14.26 28.05 -2.78
C VAL A 215 -13.18 27.18 -3.44
N ALA A 216 -13.21 27.05 -4.77
CA ALA A 216 -12.17 26.30 -5.48
C ALA A 216 -10.79 26.93 -5.31
N VAL A 217 -10.69 28.27 -5.36
CA VAL A 217 -9.43 29.01 -5.11
C VAL A 217 -8.97 28.82 -3.67
N ALA A 218 -9.85 28.95 -2.68
CA ALA A 218 -9.51 28.77 -1.27
C ALA A 218 -8.98 27.36 -0.99
N LEU A 219 -9.66 26.32 -1.49
CA LEU A 219 -9.21 24.94 -1.35
C LEU A 219 -7.93 24.64 -2.12
N LEU A 220 -7.74 25.25 -3.31
CA LEU A 220 -6.49 25.13 -4.06
C LEU A 220 -5.31 25.65 -3.25
N LEU A 221 -5.46 26.83 -2.65
CA LEU A 221 -4.41 27.44 -1.82
C LEU A 221 -4.16 26.64 -0.55
N PHE A 222 -5.22 26.19 0.12
CA PHE A 222 -5.09 25.35 1.31
C PHE A 222 -4.41 24.01 1.00
N GLY A 223 -4.80 23.34 -0.08
CA GLY A 223 -4.18 22.10 -0.51
C GLY A 223 -2.73 22.27 -0.99
N LEU A 224 -2.38 23.42 -1.60
CA LEU A 224 -0.98 23.74 -1.91
C LEU A 224 -0.13 23.92 -0.65
N ALA A 225 -0.65 24.58 0.39
CA ALA A 225 0.02 24.68 1.68
C ALA A 225 0.28 23.28 2.28
N MET A 226 -0.74 22.42 2.29
CA MET A 226 -0.63 21.05 2.80
C MET A 226 0.25 20.12 1.96
N LEU A 227 0.39 20.37 0.65
CA LEU A 227 1.27 19.60 -0.22
C LEU A 227 2.73 19.65 0.25
N PHE A 228 3.18 20.80 0.74
CA PHE A 228 4.54 20.97 1.24
C PHE A 228 4.76 20.26 2.58
N THR A 229 3.74 20.16 3.43
CA THR A 229 3.85 19.46 4.73
C THR A 229 3.93 17.94 4.57
N SER A 230 3.55 17.40 3.41
CA SER A 230 3.79 15.99 3.06
C SER A 230 5.27 15.65 2.83
N LEU A 231 6.09 16.65 2.49
CA LEU A 231 7.48 16.50 2.02
C LEU A 231 7.66 15.44 0.91
N SER A 232 6.62 15.18 0.11
CA SER A 232 6.65 14.21 -0.99
C SER A 232 7.08 14.86 -2.30
N ARG A 233 8.35 14.73 -2.66
CA ARG A 233 8.91 15.30 -3.91
C ARG A 233 8.19 14.84 -5.17
N GLY A 234 7.79 13.56 -5.23
CA GLY A 234 6.98 13.02 -6.32
C GLY A 234 5.64 13.75 -6.47
N ALA A 235 5.04 14.17 -5.36
CA ALA A 235 3.78 14.91 -5.35
C ALA A 235 3.94 16.30 -5.94
N TRP A 236 5.03 16.98 -5.59
CA TRP A 236 5.32 18.31 -6.10
C TRP A 236 5.51 18.28 -7.61
N MET A 237 6.25 17.29 -8.12
CA MET A 237 6.42 17.08 -9.56
C MET A 237 5.09 16.72 -10.24
N GLY A 238 4.26 15.88 -9.60
CA GLY A 238 2.93 15.55 -10.09
C GLY A 238 2.02 16.77 -10.22
N VAL A 239 1.89 17.56 -9.15
CA VAL A 239 1.09 18.80 -9.15
C VAL A 239 1.59 19.77 -10.21
N ALA A 240 2.92 19.97 -10.33
CA ALA A 240 3.49 20.84 -11.35
C ALA A 240 3.15 20.38 -12.77
N ALA A 241 3.27 19.09 -13.07
CA ALA A 241 2.91 18.54 -14.38
C ALA A 241 1.40 18.67 -14.66
N GLY A 242 0.55 18.36 -13.69
CA GLY A 242 -0.89 18.52 -13.80
C GLY A 242 -1.31 19.97 -14.02
N PHE A 243 -0.68 20.92 -13.32
CA PHE A 243 -0.89 22.36 -13.51
C PHE A 243 -0.45 22.81 -14.89
N ALA A 244 0.71 22.35 -15.37
CA ALA A 244 1.18 22.66 -16.71
C ALA A 244 0.18 22.21 -17.79
N ALA A 245 -0.42 21.03 -17.65
CA ALA A 245 -1.48 20.56 -18.56
C ALA A 245 -2.72 21.45 -18.51
N VAL A 246 -3.19 21.82 -17.31
CA VAL A 246 -4.36 22.71 -17.16
C VAL A 246 -4.09 24.10 -17.75
N ILE A 247 -2.91 24.67 -17.48
CA ILE A 247 -2.50 25.97 -18.02
C ILE A 247 -2.41 25.91 -19.55
N TYR A 248 -1.88 24.81 -20.12
CA TYR A 248 -1.85 24.59 -21.55
C TYR A 248 -3.26 24.61 -22.17
N PHE A 249 -4.21 23.86 -21.61
CA PHE A 249 -5.59 23.83 -22.11
C PHE A 249 -6.30 25.17 -21.91
N TRP A 250 -6.07 25.83 -20.78
CA TRP A 250 -6.61 27.16 -20.51
C TRP A 250 -6.11 28.19 -21.52
N ALA A 251 -4.81 28.22 -21.82
CA ALA A 251 -4.23 29.11 -22.84
C ALA A 251 -4.82 28.87 -24.24
N ARG A 252 -5.21 27.62 -24.54
CA ARG A 252 -5.88 27.24 -25.79
C ARG A 252 -7.38 27.54 -25.80
N SER A 253 -7.98 27.84 -24.65
CA SER A 253 -9.42 28.13 -24.54
C SER A 253 -9.83 29.50 -25.07
N GLY A 254 -8.87 30.40 -25.29
CA GLY A 254 -9.14 31.78 -25.71
C GLY A 254 -9.71 32.65 -24.58
N GLN A 255 -9.91 32.09 -23.38
CA GLN A 255 -10.28 32.86 -22.20
C GLN A 255 -9.12 33.79 -21.80
N LYS A 256 -9.45 35.04 -21.45
CA LYS A 256 -8.42 36.04 -21.10
C LYS A 256 -7.63 35.58 -19.88
N PRO A 257 -6.30 35.71 -19.88
CA PRO A 257 -5.49 35.30 -18.75
C PRO A 257 -5.86 36.13 -17.53
N MET A 258 -6.37 35.47 -16.50
CA MET A 258 -6.59 36.08 -15.19
C MET A 258 -5.23 36.16 -14.50
N ARG A 259 -4.44 37.16 -14.90
CA ARG A 259 -3.09 37.44 -14.40
C ARG A 259 -3.05 37.40 -12.88
N ALA A 260 -4.11 37.87 -12.21
CA ALA A 260 -4.26 37.82 -10.76
C ALA A 260 -4.22 36.40 -10.18
N VAL A 261 -4.89 35.38 -10.75
CA VAL A 261 -4.87 34.02 -10.18
C VAL A 261 -3.48 33.41 -10.31
N VAL A 262 -2.88 33.53 -11.49
CA VAL A 262 -1.51 33.04 -11.71
C VAL A 262 -0.51 33.74 -10.79
N LEU A 263 -0.62 35.07 -10.65
CA LEU A 263 0.26 35.86 -9.78
C LEU A 263 0.02 35.54 -8.30
N TRP A 264 -1.23 35.40 -7.85
CA TRP A 264 -1.57 35.07 -6.45
C TRP A 264 -1.19 33.63 -6.11
N THR A 265 -1.34 32.67 -7.02
CA THR A 265 -0.87 31.29 -6.81
C THR A 265 0.66 31.27 -6.67
N LEU A 266 1.39 32.02 -7.50
CA LEU A 266 2.86 32.13 -7.40
C LEU A 266 3.30 32.88 -6.13
N LEU A 267 2.63 33.98 -5.78
CA LEU A 267 2.93 34.79 -4.59
C LEU A 267 2.62 34.04 -3.30
N LEU A 268 1.51 33.27 -3.24
CA LEU A 268 1.14 32.49 -2.06
C LEU A 268 1.97 31.22 -1.92
N ALA A 269 2.41 30.60 -3.02
CA ALA A 269 3.44 29.57 -2.97
C ALA A 269 4.76 30.14 -2.39
N GLY A 270 5.17 31.35 -2.82
CA GLY A 270 6.34 32.04 -2.27
C GLY A 270 6.20 32.45 -0.80
N ALA A 271 5.05 33.01 -0.41
CA ALA A 271 4.77 33.46 0.95
C ALA A 271 4.64 32.27 1.93
N PHE A 272 4.08 31.15 1.46
CA PHE A 272 4.00 29.92 2.25
C PHE A 272 5.39 29.27 2.43
N LEU A 273 6.22 29.22 1.38
CA LEU A 273 7.62 28.80 1.50
C LEU A 273 8.40 29.66 2.52
N ALA A 274 8.15 30.97 2.52
CA ALA A 274 8.70 31.88 3.53
C ALA A 274 8.14 31.59 4.93
N GLY A 275 6.83 31.31 5.05
CA GLY A 275 6.16 30.97 6.30
C GLY A 275 6.66 29.66 6.92
N VAL A 276 6.90 28.62 6.12
CA VAL A 276 7.54 27.37 6.56
C VAL A 276 8.95 27.63 7.05
N GLY A 277 9.73 28.46 6.35
CA GLY A 277 11.05 28.90 6.80
C GLY A 277 10.98 29.59 8.17
N ILE A 278 10.02 30.49 8.36
CA ILE A 278 9.83 31.23 9.61
C ILE A 278 9.38 30.31 10.76
N VAL A 279 8.41 29.41 10.54
CA VAL A 279 7.95 28.46 11.56
C VAL A 279 9.06 27.50 11.95
N SER A 280 9.89 27.06 11.01
CA SER A 280 11.04 26.20 11.28
C SER A 280 12.10 26.90 12.16
N VAL A 281 12.31 28.21 11.95
CA VAL A 281 13.17 29.04 12.80
C VAL A 281 12.57 29.25 14.19
N LEU A 282 11.26 29.54 14.27
CA LEU A 282 10.57 29.84 15.53
C LEU A 282 10.34 28.60 16.42
N ALA A 283 10.17 27.41 15.82
CA ALA A 283 9.98 26.16 16.55
C ALA A 283 11.29 25.57 17.11
N GLY A 284 12.45 26.20 16.86
CA GLY A 284 13.76 25.67 17.25
C GLY A 284 14.10 24.33 16.59
N THR A 285 13.35 23.93 15.55
CA THR A 285 13.59 22.74 14.77
C THR A 285 14.79 22.96 13.86
N ASP A 286 15.79 22.09 13.95
CA ASP A 286 16.95 22.16 13.08
C ASP A 286 16.50 22.07 11.61
N ILE A 287 16.65 23.17 10.88
CA ILE A 287 16.37 23.25 9.44
C ILE A 287 17.24 22.23 8.69
N GLY A 288 18.43 21.92 9.21
CA GLY A 288 19.27 20.81 8.76
C GLY A 288 18.54 19.47 8.82
N GLY A 289 17.84 19.17 9.91
CA GLY A 289 17.05 17.95 10.06
C GLY A 289 15.81 17.86 9.15
N ILE A 290 15.16 18.98 8.83
CA ILE A 290 14.05 19.02 7.86
C ILE A 290 14.58 18.90 6.42
N VAL A 291 15.70 19.56 6.12
CA VAL A 291 16.40 19.46 4.83
C VAL A 291 17.05 18.08 4.66
N ASP A 292 17.49 17.41 5.71
CA ASP A 292 17.99 16.03 5.70
C ASP A 292 16.84 15.02 5.63
N ALA A 293 15.71 15.28 6.27
CA ALA A 293 14.50 14.48 6.10
C ALA A 293 13.92 14.62 4.67
N ALA A 294 13.99 15.82 4.08
CA ALA A 294 13.58 16.09 2.70
C ALA A 294 14.65 15.71 1.66
N GLY A 295 15.92 15.69 2.06
CA GLY A 295 17.11 15.64 1.22
C GLY A 295 18.01 14.42 1.47
N SER A 296 17.61 13.47 2.32
CA SER A 296 18.36 12.22 2.50
C SER A 296 18.60 11.56 1.14
N SER A 297 19.86 11.62 0.71
CA SER A 297 20.39 10.94 -0.47
C SER A 297 20.08 9.45 -0.42
N SER A 298 19.94 8.90 0.81
CA SER A 298 19.50 7.54 1.11
C SER A 298 18.16 7.16 0.45
N SER A 299 17.12 8.02 0.49
CA SER A 299 15.79 7.66 -0.05
C SER A 299 15.74 7.55 -1.58
N LEU A 300 16.53 8.35 -2.31
CA LEU A 300 16.60 8.23 -3.76
C LEU A 300 17.57 7.11 -4.18
N ALA A 301 18.70 6.97 -3.48
CA ALA A 301 19.63 5.88 -3.73
C ALA A 301 18.98 4.51 -3.51
N SER A 302 18.18 4.34 -2.45
CA SER A 302 17.46 3.09 -2.20
C SER A 302 16.46 2.82 -3.31
N ARG A 303 15.68 3.82 -3.76
CA ARG A 303 14.76 3.69 -4.90
C ARG A 303 15.46 3.31 -6.20
N ILE A 304 16.62 3.88 -6.50
CA ILE A 304 17.40 3.52 -7.70
C ILE A 304 17.79 2.03 -7.64
N GLU A 305 18.25 1.55 -6.49
CA GLU A 305 18.58 0.13 -6.33
C GLU A 305 17.34 -0.78 -6.35
N ILE A 306 16.20 -0.31 -5.81
CA ILE A 306 14.91 -1.00 -5.91
C ILE A 306 14.48 -1.11 -7.39
N TRP A 307 14.67 -0.07 -8.20
CA TRP A 307 14.35 -0.09 -9.62
C TRP A 307 15.26 -1.04 -10.39
N LYS A 308 16.56 -1.07 -10.10
CA LYS A 308 17.49 -2.06 -10.67
C LYS A 308 17.06 -3.48 -10.33
N THR A 309 16.74 -3.73 -9.07
CA THR A 309 16.22 -5.03 -8.59
C THR A 309 14.93 -5.39 -9.33
N SER A 310 14.01 -4.43 -9.47
CA SER A 310 12.75 -4.63 -10.20
C SER A 310 12.98 -4.96 -11.67
N LEU A 311 13.95 -4.32 -12.33
CA LEU A 311 14.31 -4.60 -13.71
C LEU A 311 14.94 -5.99 -13.89
N LEU A 312 15.77 -6.44 -12.93
CA LEU A 312 16.29 -7.81 -12.92
C LEU A 312 15.15 -8.83 -12.82
N MET A 313 14.24 -8.63 -11.86
CA MET A 313 13.04 -9.47 -11.70
C MET A 313 12.18 -9.50 -12.97
N ILE A 314 11.93 -8.35 -13.61
CA ILE A 314 11.19 -8.30 -14.89
C ILE A 314 11.94 -9.05 -15.99
N GLY A 315 13.28 -8.97 -16.00
CA GLY A 315 14.13 -9.74 -16.92
C GLY A 315 13.96 -11.25 -16.80
N ASP A 316 13.76 -11.74 -15.56
CA ASP A 316 13.57 -13.17 -15.28
C ASP A 316 12.16 -13.67 -15.63
N LYS A 317 11.13 -12.82 -15.50
CA LYS A 317 9.74 -13.15 -15.86
C LYS A 317 9.06 -12.08 -16.73
N PRO A 318 9.51 -11.87 -17.97
CA PRO A 318 9.09 -10.72 -18.78
C PRO A 318 7.65 -10.79 -19.30
N LEU A 319 7.06 -11.98 -19.43
CA LEU A 319 5.74 -12.14 -20.05
C LEU A 319 4.57 -11.97 -19.07
N PHE A 320 4.61 -12.62 -17.91
CA PHE A 320 3.47 -12.64 -17.00
C PHE A 320 3.84 -12.25 -15.56
N GLY A 321 5.08 -11.81 -15.34
CA GLY A 321 5.56 -11.36 -14.04
C GLY A 321 5.49 -12.46 -12.97
N PHE A 322 5.40 -12.03 -11.72
CA PHE A 322 5.32 -12.90 -10.55
C PHE A 322 3.89 -13.11 -10.06
N GLY A 323 2.91 -12.42 -10.63
CA GLY A 323 1.54 -12.38 -10.14
C GLY A 323 1.26 -11.11 -9.32
N LEU A 324 -0.01 -10.68 -9.33
CA LEU A 324 -0.44 -9.50 -8.59
C LEU A 324 -0.13 -9.67 -7.09
N ASP A 325 0.46 -8.64 -6.48
CA ASP A 325 0.76 -8.55 -5.04
C ASP A 325 1.75 -9.61 -4.48
N GLN A 326 2.51 -10.28 -5.36
CA GLN A 326 3.52 -11.27 -4.94
C GLN A 326 4.94 -10.71 -4.86
N THR A 327 5.16 -9.42 -5.18
CA THR A 327 6.51 -8.82 -5.19
C THR A 327 7.30 -9.09 -3.90
N LYS A 328 6.69 -8.93 -2.72
CA LYS A 328 7.35 -9.13 -1.41
C LYS A 328 7.87 -10.56 -1.22
N ASP A 329 7.22 -11.55 -1.83
CA ASP A 329 7.59 -12.95 -1.69
C ASP A 329 8.92 -13.25 -2.42
N TRP A 330 9.22 -12.49 -3.48
CA TRP A 330 10.34 -12.75 -4.39
C TRP A 330 11.45 -11.70 -4.32
N PHE A 331 11.14 -10.46 -3.98
CA PHE A 331 12.06 -9.33 -4.12
C PHE A 331 13.41 -9.53 -3.44
N ASN A 332 13.39 -10.11 -2.23
CA ASN A 332 14.60 -10.24 -1.43
C ASN A 332 15.59 -11.28 -1.98
N LEU A 333 15.15 -12.17 -2.87
CA LEU A 333 16.04 -13.07 -3.62
C LEU A 333 16.91 -12.31 -4.65
N TYR A 334 16.51 -11.10 -5.03
CA TYR A 334 17.17 -10.25 -6.02
C TYR A 334 17.85 -9.02 -5.39
N MET A 335 17.85 -8.91 -4.05
CA MET A 335 18.37 -7.75 -3.35
C MET A 335 19.83 -7.49 -3.76
N THR A 336 20.20 -6.23 -4.02
CA THR A 336 21.59 -5.88 -4.31
C THR A 336 22.34 -5.56 -3.02
N GLU A 337 23.66 -5.79 -2.99
CA GLU A 337 24.50 -5.43 -1.83
C GLU A 337 24.37 -3.95 -1.46
N ARG A 338 24.29 -3.07 -2.46
CA ARG A 338 24.09 -1.65 -2.22
C ARG A 338 22.73 -1.35 -1.61
N LEU A 339 21.67 -2.03 -2.01
CA LEU A 339 20.36 -1.89 -1.37
C LEU A 339 20.41 -2.39 0.08
N ALA A 340 21.02 -3.55 0.31
CA ALA A 340 21.20 -4.11 1.64
C ALA A 340 21.96 -3.17 2.60
N GLY A 341 22.93 -2.39 2.09
CA GLY A 341 23.66 -1.37 2.86
C GLY A 341 22.93 -0.05 3.04
N LEU A 342 21.93 0.26 2.20
CA LEU A 342 21.11 1.48 2.33
C LEU A 342 19.87 1.27 3.20
N GLU A 343 19.19 0.14 2.99
CA GLU A 343 17.92 -0.21 3.61
C GLU A 343 17.75 -1.73 3.67
N ASN A 344 18.14 -2.34 4.80
CA ASN A 344 18.02 -3.78 5.03
C ASN A 344 16.68 -4.15 5.66
N THR A 345 15.62 -4.12 4.85
CA THR A 345 14.28 -4.51 5.27
C THR A 345 13.66 -5.43 4.22
N LEU A 346 12.54 -6.08 4.56
CA LEU A 346 11.77 -6.84 3.57
C LEU A 346 11.10 -5.88 2.58
N HIS A 347 11.70 -5.75 1.40
CA HIS A 347 11.17 -4.95 0.32
C HIS A 347 10.01 -5.67 -0.38
N GLY A 348 9.02 -4.91 -0.84
CA GLY A 348 7.81 -5.49 -1.44
C GLY A 348 7.10 -4.63 -2.47
N ARG A 349 7.70 -3.52 -2.91
CA ARG A 349 7.16 -2.63 -3.94
C ARG A 349 8.28 -2.00 -4.75
N ALA A 350 8.01 -1.74 -6.03
CA ALA A 350 8.98 -1.09 -6.90
C ALA A 350 9.15 0.42 -6.63
N HIS A 351 8.28 1.05 -5.81
CA HIS A 351 8.22 2.51 -5.66
C HIS A 351 8.16 3.26 -7.02
N ASN A 352 7.56 2.59 -8.01
CA ASN A 352 7.28 3.10 -9.34
C ASN A 352 6.12 2.26 -9.89
N ILE A 353 5.00 2.90 -10.21
CA ILE A 353 3.77 2.19 -10.59
C ILE A 353 3.92 1.41 -11.90
N PHE A 354 4.80 1.85 -12.81
CA PHE A 354 5.04 1.18 -14.09
C PHE A 354 5.93 -0.05 -13.92
N LEU A 355 6.99 0.05 -13.12
CA LEU A 355 7.80 -1.10 -12.76
C LEU A 355 6.97 -2.12 -11.96
N GLN A 356 6.08 -1.64 -11.08
CA GLN A 356 5.16 -2.51 -10.35
C GLN A 356 4.27 -3.31 -11.29
N MET A 357 3.69 -2.69 -12.33
CA MET A 357 2.92 -3.42 -13.35
C MET A 357 3.75 -4.47 -14.10
N GLY A 358 5.02 -4.17 -14.36
CA GLY A 358 5.97 -5.13 -14.94
C GLY A 358 6.24 -6.32 -14.01
N LEU A 359 6.41 -6.08 -12.71
CA LEU A 359 6.57 -7.14 -11.72
C LEU A 359 5.31 -7.99 -11.58
N ASP A 360 4.15 -7.35 -11.58
CA ASP A 360 2.87 -8.01 -11.33
C ASP A 360 2.48 -8.89 -12.53
N GLY A 361 2.45 -8.34 -13.75
CA GLY A 361 1.93 -9.03 -14.94
C GLY A 361 2.84 -8.99 -16.16
N GLY A 362 4.12 -8.67 -15.98
CA GLY A 362 5.09 -8.60 -17.07
C GLY A 362 4.93 -7.37 -17.98
N ILE A 363 5.74 -7.37 -19.03
CA ILE A 363 5.71 -6.39 -20.12
C ILE A 363 4.31 -6.24 -20.74
N PRO A 364 3.54 -7.32 -20.99
CA PRO A 364 2.16 -7.23 -21.48
C PRO A 364 1.22 -6.42 -20.57
N LEU A 365 1.28 -6.57 -19.25
CA LEU A 365 0.39 -5.82 -18.34
C LEU A 365 0.74 -4.33 -18.36
N LEU A 366 2.04 -4.02 -18.33
CA LEU A 366 2.55 -2.65 -18.49
C LEU A 366 2.07 -2.03 -19.81
N PHE A 367 2.20 -2.73 -20.94
CA PHE A 367 1.74 -2.23 -22.24
C PHE A 367 0.23 -2.04 -22.31
N ALA A 368 -0.56 -2.98 -21.78
CA ALA A 368 -2.01 -2.86 -21.74
C ALA A 368 -2.45 -1.61 -20.94
N ASN A 369 -1.77 -1.34 -19.82
CA ASN A 369 -2.02 -0.14 -19.03
C ASN A 369 -1.62 1.15 -19.76
N LEU A 370 -0.43 1.19 -20.38
CA LEU A 370 0.02 2.35 -21.17
C LEU A 370 -0.91 2.61 -22.37
N TRP A 371 -1.43 1.55 -22.99
CA TRP A 371 -2.39 1.66 -24.08
C TRP A 371 -3.73 2.26 -23.60
N LEU A 372 -4.28 1.77 -22.47
CA LEU A 372 -5.46 2.35 -21.85
C LEU A 372 -5.26 3.85 -21.55
N PHE A 373 -4.14 4.18 -20.91
CA PHE A 373 -3.82 5.56 -20.57
C PHE A 373 -3.73 6.45 -21.81
N LEU A 374 -2.95 6.05 -22.82
CA LEU A 374 -2.81 6.80 -24.06
C LEU A 374 -4.16 6.97 -24.76
N PHE A 375 -5.00 5.93 -24.78
CA PHE A 375 -6.34 6.01 -25.36
C PHE A 375 -7.19 7.09 -24.67
N VAL A 376 -7.23 7.09 -23.33
CA VAL A 376 -8.00 8.05 -22.53
C VAL A 376 -7.50 9.48 -22.75
N VAL A 377 -6.18 9.70 -22.71
CA VAL A 377 -5.57 11.03 -22.94
C VAL A 377 -5.91 11.55 -24.33
N LEU A 378 -5.74 10.73 -25.37
CA LEU A 378 -6.05 11.14 -26.74
C LEU A 378 -7.54 11.46 -26.92
N LYS A 379 -8.44 10.73 -26.25
CA LYS A 379 -9.88 11.03 -26.25
C LYS A 379 -10.18 12.36 -25.56
N GLY A 380 -9.63 12.61 -24.38
CA GLY A 380 -9.79 13.88 -23.66
C GLY A 380 -9.22 15.07 -24.44
N MET A 381 -8.03 14.93 -25.03
CA MET A 381 -7.42 15.99 -25.85
C MET A 381 -8.26 16.30 -27.09
N ARG A 382 -8.81 15.29 -27.77
CA ARG A 382 -9.71 15.50 -28.92
C ARG A 382 -10.99 16.22 -28.48
N HIS A 383 -11.54 15.88 -27.32
CA HIS A 383 -12.71 16.56 -26.76
C HIS A 383 -12.43 18.04 -26.49
N LEU A 384 -11.31 18.37 -25.85
CA LEU A 384 -10.91 19.75 -25.55
C LEU A 384 -10.58 20.57 -26.80
N ARG A 385 -10.24 19.95 -27.94
CA ARG A 385 -10.14 20.69 -29.21
C ARG A 385 -11.49 21.21 -29.70
N SER A 386 -12.58 20.47 -29.43
CA SER A 386 -13.93 20.85 -29.81
C SER A 386 -14.66 21.64 -28.73
N HIS A 387 -14.30 21.47 -27.46
CA HIS A 387 -14.88 22.12 -26.29
C HIS A 387 -13.78 22.69 -25.39
N PRO A 388 -13.07 23.73 -25.84
CA PRO A 388 -11.83 24.17 -25.19
C PRO A 388 -12.06 24.88 -23.85
N ASP A 389 -13.31 25.21 -23.52
CA ASP A 389 -13.76 25.77 -22.25
C ASP A 389 -14.18 24.71 -21.21
N ASP A 390 -14.11 23.42 -21.54
CA ASP A 390 -14.50 22.32 -20.65
C ASP A 390 -13.49 22.09 -19.52
N TYR A 391 -13.60 22.90 -18.46
CA TYR A 391 -12.71 22.87 -17.30
C TYR A 391 -12.67 21.50 -16.60
N VAL A 392 -13.74 20.71 -16.65
CA VAL A 392 -13.79 19.41 -15.99
C VAL A 392 -12.87 18.44 -16.72
N VAL A 393 -12.97 18.32 -18.04
CA VAL A 393 -12.08 17.44 -18.80
C VAL A 393 -10.62 17.92 -18.73
N ALA A 394 -10.38 19.24 -18.74
CA ALA A 394 -9.03 19.80 -18.55
C ALA A 394 -8.44 19.44 -17.17
N GLY A 395 -9.23 19.60 -16.11
CA GLY A 395 -8.85 19.25 -14.74
C GLY A 395 -8.62 17.75 -14.55
N LEU A 396 -9.48 16.91 -15.12
CA LEU A 396 -9.36 15.45 -15.08
C LEU A 396 -8.11 14.95 -15.85
N LEU A 397 -7.77 15.56 -16.99
CA LEU A 397 -6.50 15.26 -17.68
C LEU A 397 -5.27 15.71 -16.88
N GLY A 398 -5.35 16.90 -16.25
CA GLY A 398 -4.30 17.38 -15.34
C GLY A 398 -4.13 16.45 -14.14
N SER A 399 -5.23 15.93 -13.59
CA SER A 399 -5.25 14.94 -12.51
C SER A 399 -4.52 13.65 -12.90
N LEU A 400 -4.84 13.08 -14.08
CA LEU A 400 -4.17 11.89 -14.58
C LEU A 400 -2.66 12.13 -14.76
N LEU A 401 -2.28 13.22 -15.44
CA LEU A 401 -0.86 13.52 -15.65
C LEU A 401 -0.13 13.69 -14.32
N GLY A 402 -0.74 14.37 -13.35
CA GLY A 402 -0.16 14.55 -12.03
C GLY A 402 0.04 13.24 -11.28
N PHE A 403 -0.93 12.34 -11.33
CA PHE A 403 -0.81 11.00 -10.76
C PHE A 403 0.30 10.17 -11.41
N PHE A 404 0.39 10.12 -12.73
CA PHE A 404 1.42 9.33 -13.42
C PHE A 404 2.83 9.85 -13.14
N VAL A 405 3.02 11.17 -13.11
CA VAL A 405 4.33 11.78 -12.79
C VAL A 405 4.72 11.52 -11.33
N GLN A 406 3.81 11.68 -10.37
CA GLN A 406 4.02 11.26 -8.98
C GLN A 406 4.33 9.76 -8.88
N GLY A 407 3.63 8.94 -9.68
CA GLY A 407 3.74 7.48 -9.72
C GLY A 407 5.08 6.96 -10.20
N LEU A 408 5.91 7.77 -10.87
CA LEU A 408 7.29 7.41 -11.24
C LEU A 408 8.18 7.16 -10.01
N THR A 409 7.83 7.73 -8.86
CA THR A 409 8.59 7.60 -7.60
C THR A 409 7.70 7.21 -6.41
N GLY A 410 6.45 6.83 -6.70
CA GLY A 410 5.40 6.57 -5.73
C GLY A 410 4.86 5.15 -5.80
N ILE A 411 3.91 4.86 -4.92
CA ILE A 411 3.14 3.62 -4.88
C ILE A 411 1.68 4.02 -5.04
N ALA A 412 0.91 3.23 -5.79
CA ALA A 412 -0.52 3.39 -5.88
C ALA A 412 -1.23 2.58 -4.78
N THR A 413 -2.25 3.19 -4.17
CA THR A 413 -3.12 2.56 -3.17
C THR A 413 -4.55 2.45 -3.69
N VAL A 414 -5.37 1.66 -2.99
CA VAL A 414 -6.75 1.36 -3.40
C VAL A 414 -7.58 2.62 -3.67
N ASP A 415 -7.45 3.63 -2.82
CA ASP A 415 -8.12 4.94 -2.95
C ASP A 415 -7.66 5.75 -4.15
N GLN A 416 -6.38 5.67 -4.51
CA GLN A 416 -5.84 6.37 -5.67
C GLN A 416 -6.25 5.67 -6.97
N GLU A 417 -6.13 4.35 -7.02
CA GLU A 417 -6.50 3.55 -8.18
C GLU A 417 -7.98 3.71 -8.52
N VAL A 418 -8.89 3.55 -7.55
CA VAL A 418 -10.33 3.73 -7.82
C VAL A 418 -10.64 5.15 -8.33
N PHE A 419 -9.97 6.18 -7.82
CA PHE A 419 -10.13 7.55 -8.28
C PHE A 419 -9.60 7.71 -9.72
N VAL A 420 -8.42 7.17 -10.03
CA VAL A 420 -7.82 7.21 -11.38
C VAL A 420 -8.71 6.49 -12.40
N TRP A 421 -9.23 5.31 -12.08
CA TRP A 421 -10.14 4.57 -12.96
C TRP A 421 -11.49 5.29 -13.13
N PHE A 422 -12.02 5.91 -12.07
CA PHE A 422 -13.18 6.80 -12.15
C PHE A 422 -12.91 8.00 -13.07
N VAL A 423 -11.76 8.67 -12.93
CA VAL A 423 -11.34 9.81 -13.77
C VAL A 423 -11.22 9.39 -15.23
N MET A 424 -10.56 8.26 -15.50
CA MET A 424 -10.42 7.74 -16.86
C MET A 424 -11.78 7.42 -17.50
N GLY A 425 -12.67 6.75 -16.76
CA GLY A 425 -14.03 6.45 -17.22
C GLY A 425 -14.83 7.72 -17.50
N SER A 426 -14.74 8.71 -16.59
CA SER A 426 -15.42 10.00 -16.72
C SER A 426 -14.95 10.78 -17.95
N ILE A 427 -13.65 10.83 -18.24
CA ILE A 427 -13.11 11.48 -19.45
C ILE A 427 -13.67 10.82 -20.71
N VAL A 428 -13.67 9.49 -20.78
CA VAL A 428 -14.19 8.78 -21.96
C VAL A 428 -15.70 8.98 -22.08
N GLY A 429 -16.45 8.96 -20.98
CA GLY A 429 -17.89 9.22 -20.93
C GLY A 429 -18.23 10.61 -21.47
N LEU A 430 -17.62 11.64 -20.91
CA LEU A 430 -17.79 13.04 -21.34
C LEU A 430 -17.39 13.26 -22.81
N ALA A 431 -16.32 12.61 -23.27
CA ALA A 431 -15.88 12.70 -24.67
C ALA A 431 -16.77 11.92 -25.66
N SER A 432 -17.60 10.98 -25.17
CA SER A 432 -18.40 10.07 -26.00
C SER A 432 -19.91 10.36 -25.99
N ILE A 433 -20.33 11.48 -25.39
CA ILE A 433 -21.74 11.91 -25.36
C ILE A 433 -22.33 11.91 -26.77
N GLY A 434 -23.50 11.27 -26.92
CA GLY A 434 -24.22 11.16 -28.20
C GLY A 434 -23.60 10.20 -29.23
N ARG A 435 -22.52 9.48 -28.88
CA ARG A 435 -21.79 8.57 -29.78
C ARG A 435 -21.64 7.14 -29.23
N GLN A 436 -22.26 6.84 -28.10
CA GLN A 436 -22.24 5.50 -27.52
C GLN A 436 -23.21 4.58 -28.27
N ARG A 437 -22.78 3.35 -28.54
CA ARG A 437 -23.64 2.31 -29.09
C ARG A 437 -24.05 1.37 -27.96
N GLU A 438 -25.31 1.01 -27.88
CA GLU A 438 -25.83 0.09 -26.86
C GLU A 438 -25.99 -1.31 -27.44
N VAL A 439 -25.52 -2.32 -26.70
CA VAL A 439 -25.87 -3.72 -26.96
C VAL A 439 -27.02 -4.09 -26.04
N LYS A 440 -28.15 -4.50 -26.61
CA LYS A 440 -29.36 -4.89 -25.85
C LYS A 440 -29.62 -6.38 -25.96
N THR A 441 -29.80 -7.04 -24.83
CA THR A 441 -30.18 -8.45 -24.74
C THR A 441 -31.40 -8.59 -23.86
N ARG A 442 -32.42 -9.35 -24.29
CA ARG A 442 -33.63 -9.59 -23.49
C ARG A 442 -33.29 -10.34 -22.21
N LEU A 443 -33.93 -9.96 -21.11
CA LEU A 443 -33.76 -10.58 -19.80
C LEU A 443 -35.11 -11.03 -19.24
N SER A 444 -35.20 -12.30 -18.83
CA SER A 444 -36.37 -12.78 -18.09
C SER A 444 -36.36 -12.17 -16.68
N GLY A 445 -37.27 -11.25 -16.41
CA GLY A 445 -37.47 -10.65 -15.09
C GLY A 445 -38.54 -11.38 -14.26
N GLY A 446 -38.48 -11.23 -12.94
CA GLY A 446 -39.45 -11.82 -12.02
C GLY A 446 -39.01 -11.76 -10.55
N LYS A 447 -39.94 -12.05 -9.63
CA LYS A 447 -39.63 -12.13 -8.19
C LYS A 447 -38.47 -13.08 -7.86
N PRO A 448 -38.35 -14.28 -8.48
CA PRO A 448 -37.23 -15.18 -8.19
C PRO A 448 -35.86 -14.60 -8.54
N GLN A 449 -35.73 -13.94 -9.70
CA GLN A 449 -34.47 -13.31 -10.13
C GLN A 449 -34.07 -12.16 -9.21
N VAL A 450 -35.06 -11.38 -8.76
CA VAL A 450 -34.85 -10.32 -7.76
C VAL A 450 -34.34 -10.90 -6.45
N LEU A 451 -34.99 -11.95 -5.93
CA LEU A 451 -34.58 -12.60 -4.69
C LEU A 451 -33.17 -13.19 -4.81
N ALA A 452 -32.83 -13.80 -5.95
CA ALA A 452 -31.50 -14.33 -6.21
C ALA A 452 -30.43 -13.24 -6.19
N VAL A 453 -30.65 -12.13 -6.91
CA VAL A 453 -29.72 -10.98 -6.91
C VAL A 453 -29.57 -10.37 -5.51
N SER A 454 -30.66 -10.24 -4.74
CA SER A 454 -30.61 -9.77 -3.36
C SER A 454 -29.87 -10.74 -2.44
N ALA A 455 -30.08 -12.05 -2.56
CA ALA A 455 -29.38 -13.07 -1.77
C ALA A 455 -27.87 -13.07 -2.08
N LEU A 456 -27.49 -12.96 -3.36
CA LEU A 456 -26.09 -12.82 -3.77
C LEU A 456 -25.46 -11.55 -3.20
N ALA A 457 -26.18 -10.42 -3.16
CA ALA A 457 -25.70 -9.19 -2.55
C ALA A 457 -25.52 -9.32 -1.03
N VAL A 458 -26.44 -9.99 -0.32
CA VAL A 458 -26.30 -10.25 1.12
C VAL A 458 -25.11 -11.15 1.40
N PHE A 459 -24.96 -12.24 0.63
CA PHE A 459 -23.81 -13.15 0.78
C PHE A 459 -22.49 -12.45 0.45
N GLY A 460 -22.45 -11.66 -0.63
CA GLY A 460 -21.29 -10.86 -1.00
C GLY A 460 -20.92 -9.85 0.09
N LEU A 461 -21.90 -9.16 0.66
CA LEU A 461 -21.68 -8.22 1.76
C LEU A 461 -21.13 -8.94 3.00
N ALA A 462 -21.68 -10.10 3.37
CA ALA A 462 -21.18 -10.90 4.47
C ALA A 462 -19.72 -11.36 4.23
N ALA A 463 -19.39 -11.79 3.01
CA ALA A 463 -18.04 -12.19 2.63
C ALA A 463 -17.04 -11.03 2.70
N ILE A 464 -17.45 -9.79 2.39
CA ILE A 464 -16.61 -8.59 2.49
C ILE A 464 -16.41 -8.17 3.96
N LEU A 465 -17.46 -8.21 4.78
CA LEU A 465 -17.39 -7.79 6.19
C LEU A 465 -16.69 -8.80 7.09
N PHE A 466 -16.64 -10.07 6.69
CA PHE A 466 -16.06 -11.14 7.50
C PHE A 466 -14.56 -10.93 7.81
N PRO A 467 -13.67 -10.64 6.83
CA PRO A 467 -12.27 -10.33 7.11
C PRO A 467 -12.07 -9.14 8.07
N LEU A 468 -12.85 -8.07 7.92
CA LEU A 468 -12.79 -6.90 8.83
C LEU A 468 -13.11 -7.32 10.27
N GLY A 469 -14.14 -8.14 10.47
CA GLY A 469 -14.51 -8.64 11.79
C GLY A 469 -13.48 -9.62 12.37
N ALA A 470 -12.91 -10.50 11.52
CA ALA A 470 -11.87 -11.45 11.93
C ALA A 470 -10.59 -10.72 12.37
N GLU A 471 -10.13 -9.73 11.61
CA GLU A 471 -8.95 -8.94 11.93
C GLU A 471 -9.13 -8.11 13.20
N ALA A 472 -10.30 -7.51 13.41
CA ALA A 472 -10.56 -6.75 14.64
C ALA A 472 -10.50 -7.65 15.89
N ARG A 473 -11.08 -8.86 15.80
CA ARG A 473 -10.98 -9.86 16.88
C ARG A 473 -9.55 -10.31 17.11
N TYR A 474 -8.79 -10.52 16.03
CA TYR A 474 -7.38 -10.88 16.10
C TYR A 474 -6.56 -9.78 16.80
N LEU A 475 -6.72 -8.51 16.38
CA LEU A 475 -6.01 -7.37 16.99
C LEU A 475 -6.28 -7.31 18.49
N ILE A 476 -7.56 -7.24 18.89
CA ILE A 476 -7.97 -7.12 20.30
C ILE A 476 -7.38 -8.26 21.13
N ALA A 477 -7.53 -9.51 20.67
CA ALA A 477 -7.03 -10.66 21.40
C ALA A 477 -5.50 -10.71 21.44
N SER A 478 -4.81 -10.33 20.36
CA SER A 478 -3.35 -10.33 20.29
C SER A 478 -2.72 -9.27 21.18
N GLU A 479 -3.31 -8.07 21.25
CA GLU A 479 -2.84 -7.00 22.13
C GLU A 479 -3.14 -7.32 23.60
N GLU A 480 -4.31 -7.87 23.89
CA GLU A 480 -4.62 -8.38 25.23
C GLU A 480 -3.62 -9.46 25.67
N ALA A 481 -3.29 -10.41 24.78
CA ALA A 481 -2.32 -11.47 25.05
C ALA A 481 -0.94 -10.90 25.39
N LYS A 482 -0.44 -9.92 24.61
CA LYS A 482 0.86 -9.29 24.87
C LYS A 482 0.89 -8.50 26.18
N LEU A 483 -0.17 -7.73 26.47
CA LEU A 483 -0.22 -6.86 27.65
C LEU A 483 -0.42 -7.63 28.95
N SER A 484 -1.18 -8.72 28.91
CA SER A 484 -1.58 -9.48 30.11
C SER A 484 -0.85 -10.81 30.29
N LEU A 485 -0.07 -11.25 29.29
CA LEU A 485 0.48 -12.61 29.21
C LEU A 485 -0.61 -13.70 29.42
N SER A 486 -1.85 -13.42 29.01
CA SER A 486 -2.99 -14.32 29.17
C SER A 486 -3.01 -15.40 28.08
N SER A 487 -2.88 -16.67 28.49
CA SER A 487 -3.02 -17.83 27.60
C SER A 487 -4.41 -17.92 26.95
N GLY A 488 -5.46 -17.48 27.66
CA GLY A 488 -6.82 -17.41 27.12
C GLY A 488 -6.96 -16.35 26.02
N ALA A 489 -6.29 -15.20 26.16
CA ALA A 489 -6.24 -14.20 25.11
C ALA A 489 -5.41 -14.69 23.90
N LEU A 490 -4.30 -15.38 24.15
CA LEU A 490 -3.47 -15.99 23.12
C LEU A 490 -4.23 -17.03 22.29
N GLU A 491 -5.03 -17.89 22.92
CA GLU A 491 -5.85 -18.87 22.22
C GLU A 491 -6.97 -18.19 21.42
N ARG A 492 -7.59 -17.12 21.93
CA ARG A 492 -8.54 -16.31 21.14
C ARG A 492 -7.87 -15.67 19.92
N ALA A 493 -6.64 -15.18 20.05
CA ALA A 493 -5.86 -14.65 18.94
C ALA A 493 -5.59 -15.74 17.90
N ARG A 494 -5.20 -16.95 18.33
CA ARG A 494 -5.01 -18.11 17.45
C ARG A 494 -6.29 -18.50 16.72
N GLN A 495 -7.43 -18.53 17.40
CA GLN A 495 -8.73 -18.85 16.80
C GLN A 495 -9.16 -17.82 15.75
N ALA A 496 -8.92 -16.53 16.00
CA ALA A 496 -9.16 -15.48 15.00
C ALA A 496 -8.18 -15.60 13.82
N GLY A 497 -6.91 -15.94 14.09
CA GLY A 497 -5.85 -16.14 13.10
C GLY A 497 -6.16 -17.22 12.07
N LYS A 498 -6.90 -18.28 12.45
CA LYS A 498 -7.33 -19.36 11.52
C LYS A 498 -8.03 -18.84 10.25
N TYR A 499 -8.75 -17.73 10.35
CA TYR A 499 -9.46 -17.12 9.21
C TYR A 499 -8.57 -16.19 8.37
N LEU A 500 -7.36 -15.90 8.86
CA LEU A 500 -6.36 -15.02 8.25
C LEU A 500 -5.14 -15.82 7.78
N VAL A 501 -5.17 -17.15 7.80
CA VAL A 501 -4.00 -18.02 7.51
C VAL A 501 -3.37 -17.82 6.14
N THR A 502 -4.12 -17.30 5.16
CA THR A 502 -3.60 -17.01 3.83
C THR A 502 -2.75 -15.72 3.79
N GLN A 503 -2.71 -14.97 4.89
CA GLN A 503 -2.02 -13.70 5.05
C GLN A 503 -0.80 -13.91 5.95
N PRO A 504 0.41 -14.00 5.37
CA PRO A 504 1.60 -14.46 6.10
C PRO A 504 2.02 -13.50 7.23
N TYR A 505 1.64 -12.23 7.13
CA TYR A 505 1.90 -11.21 8.14
C TYR A 505 1.21 -11.51 9.50
N TYR A 506 -0.07 -11.92 9.51
CA TYR A 506 -0.74 -12.21 10.77
C TYR A 506 -0.17 -13.47 11.41
N GLU A 507 0.14 -14.50 10.62
CA GLU A 507 0.73 -15.75 11.13
C GLU A 507 2.14 -15.51 11.68
N SER A 508 2.96 -14.70 11.01
CA SER A 508 4.27 -14.26 11.53
C SER A 508 4.13 -13.46 12.83
N ASN A 509 3.15 -12.57 12.93
CA ASN A 509 2.89 -11.81 14.16
C ASN A 509 2.36 -12.68 15.30
N LEU A 510 1.52 -13.66 14.99
CA LEU A 510 1.00 -14.61 15.96
C LEU A 510 2.16 -15.45 16.49
N ALA A 511 2.96 -16.05 15.60
CA ALA A 511 4.15 -16.80 15.98
C ALA A 511 5.11 -15.97 16.84
N ARG A 512 5.36 -14.70 16.49
CA ARG A 512 6.16 -13.79 17.33
C ARG A 512 5.57 -13.59 18.72
N THR A 513 4.23 -13.50 18.83
CA THR A 513 3.55 -13.40 20.14
C THR A 513 3.77 -14.66 20.96
N TYR A 514 3.72 -15.85 20.35
CA TYR A 514 4.08 -17.11 21.00
C TYR A 514 5.55 -17.16 21.44
N LEU A 515 6.48 -16.67 20.61
CA LEU A 515 7.90 -16.56 20.99
C LEU A 515 8.11 -15.61 22.17
N THR A 516 7.38 -14.50 22.25
CA THR A 516 7.39 -13.63 23.44
C THR A 516 6.92 -14.39 24.68
N PHE A 517 5.84 -15.17 24.61
CA PHE A 517 5.39 -16.01 25.73
C PHE A 517 6.44 -17.06 26.11
N SER A 518 7.09 -17.68 25.13
CA SER A 518 8.19 -18.63 25.38
C SER A 518 9.31 -17.97 26.18
N SER A 519 9.71 -16.75 25.79
CA SER A 519 10.76 -15.98 26.45
C SER A 519 10.37 -15.56 27.87
N GLU A 520 9.20 -14.93 28.03
CA GLU A 520 8.75 -14.36 29.30
C GLU A 520 8.39 -15.43 30.35
N LEU A 521 7.86 -16.57 29.90
CA LEU A 521 7.46 -17.67 30.80
C LEU A 521 8.50 -18.78 30.90
N GLY A 522 9.55 -18.74 30.07
CA GLY A 522 10.60 -19.76 30.03
C GLY A 522 10.12 -21.14 29.60
N ASP A 523 9.13 -21.21 28.69
CA ASP A 523 8.48 -22.47 28.31
C ASP A 523 8.56 -22.73 26.79
N ALA A 524 9.39 -23.71 26.42
CA ALA A 524 9.65 -24.12 25.04
C ALA A 524 8.39 -24.56 24.27
N ARG A 525 7.31 -24.94 24.96
CA ARG A 525 6.04 -25.33 24.30
C ARG A 525 5.50 -24.21 23.43
N TYR A 526 5.62 -22.95 23.87
CA TYR A 526 5.18 -21.81 23.07
C TYR A 526 6.05 -21.60 21.82
N ALA A 527 7.37 -21.85 21.91
CA ALA A 527 8.24 -21.82 20.73
C ALA A 527 7.89 -22.95 19.75
N ARG A 528 7.58 -24.16 20.24
CA ARG A 528 7.12 -25.27 19.38
C ARG A 528 5.78 -24.94 18.69
N GLU A 529 4.85 -24.34 19.42
CA GLU A 529 3.58 -23.82 18.87
C GLU A 529 3.82 -22.75 17.78
N ALA A 530 4.79 -21.84 17.98
CA ALA A 530 5.16 -20.85 16.97
C ALA A 530 5.65 -21.52 15.67
N VAL A 531 6.46 -22.58 15.78
CA VAL A 531 6.89 -23.39 14.61
C VAL A 531 5.69 -24.00 13.90
N GLU A 532 4.75 -24.62 14.62
CA GLU A 532 3.56 -25.22 14.00
C GLU A 532 2.70 -24.22 13.24
N ILE A 533 2.54 -23.01 13.79
CA ILE A 533 1.82 -21.90 13.17
C ILE A 533 2.49 -21.52 11.85
N ILE A 534 3.81 -21.34 11.85
CA ILE A 534 4.58 -20.95 10.66
C ILE A 534 4.56 -22.05 9.60
N GLU A 535 4.79 -23.30 9.99
CA GLU A 535 4.76 -24.45 9.07
C GLU A 535 3.38 -24.63 8.42
N HIS A 536 2.31 -24.41 9.19
CA HIS A 536 0.97 -24.41 8.64
C HIS A 536 0.75 -23.27 7.64
N ALA A 537 1.21 -22.06 7.95
CA ALA A 537 1.10 -20.90 7.07
C ALA A 537 1.92 -21.06 5.76
N LEU A 538 3.09 -21.70 5.82
CA LEU A 538 3.94 -21.99 4.66
C LEU A 538 3.27 -22.92 3.64
N LYS A 539 2.26 -23.71 4.04
CA LYS A 539 1.45 -24.51 3.09
C LYS A 539 0.63 -23.64 2.14
N TYR A 540 0.23 -22.44 2.56
CA TYR A 540 -0.54 -21.48 1.76
C TYR A 540 0.33 -20.45 1.07
N ALA A 541 1.50 -20.15 1.63
CA ALA A 541 2.41 -19.12 1.12
C ALA A 541 3.88 -19.57 1.21
N PRO A 542 4.29 -20.60 0.45
CA PRO A 542 5.60 -21.24 0.60
C PRO A 542 6.77 -20.30 0.27
N ASN A 543 6.55 -19.30 -0.58
CA ASN A 543 7.58 -18.35 -0.99
C ASN A 543 7.61 -17.08 -0.13
N ALA A 544 6.68 -16.91 0.83
CA ALA A 544 6.61 -15.70 1.65
C ALA A 544 7.89 -15.53 2.47
N SER A 545 8.69 -14.53 2.11
CA SER A 545 9.98 -14.26 2.76
C SER A 545 9.79 -14.07 4.29
N GLU A 546 8.71 -13.42 4.72
CA GLU A 546 8.46 -13.19 6.15
C GLU A 546 8.19 -14.47 6.95
N LEU A 547 7.56 -15.49 6.36
CA LEU A 547 7.35 -16.78 7.02
C LEU A 547 8.62 -17.62 7.03
N ARG A 548 9.38 -17.61 5.93
CA ARG A 548 10.63 -18.36 5.84
C ARG A 548 11.67 -17.86 6.85
N LEU A 549 11.76 -16.54 7.02
CA LEU A 549 12.52 -15.92 8.09
C LEU A 549 12.01 -16.33 9.47
N ALA A 550 10.70 -16.13 9.73
CA ALA A 550 10.12 -16.44 11.03
C ALA A 550 10.30 -17.91 11.42
N ARG A 551 10.31 -18.83 10.44
CA ARG A 551 10.57 -20.26 10.67
C ARG A 551 11.94 -20.50 11.29
N GLY A 552 12.98 -19.90 10.71
CA GLY A 552 14.35 -20.02 11.21
C GLY A 552 14.46 -19.50 12.65
N THR A 553 13.93 -18.31 12.90
CA THR A 553 13.89 -17.70 14.24
C THR A 553 13.12 -18.58 15.24
N ALA A 554 11.98 -19.17 14.84
CA ALA A 554 11.20 -20.02 15.72
C ALA A 554 11.89 -21.35 16.06
N TYR A 555 12.55 -22.00 15.09
CA TYR A 555 13.36 -23.18 15.37
C TYR A 555 14.56 -22.87 16.25
N LEU A 556 15.23 -21.72 16.03
CA LEU A 556 16.32 -21.26 16.88
C LEU A 556 15.85 -21.09 18.32
N ALA A 557 14.72 -20.43 18.55
CA ALA A 557 14.16 -20.29 19.89
C ALA A 557 13.89 -21.65 20.56
N VAL A 558 13.34 -22.63 19.84
CA VAL A 558 13.17 -24.00 20.37
C VAL A 558 14.52 -24.62 20.76
N ALA A 559 15.54 -24.49 19.90
CA ALA A 559 16.89 -25.01 20.15
C ALA A 559 17.57 -24.33 21.35
N GLU A 560 17.37 -23.03 21.54
CA GLU A 560 17.90 -22.27 22.67
C GLU A 560 17.31 -22.70 24.01
N PHE A 561 16.03 -23.05 24.04
CA PHE A 561 15.38 -23.53 25.27
C PHE A 561 15.70 -25.00 25.57
N THR A 562 15.63 -25.86 24.56
CA THR A 562 15.72 -27.32 24.74
C THR A 562 17.16 -27.82 24.83
N ARG A 563 18.08 -27.17 24.11
CA ARG A 563 19.48 -27.59 23.94
C ARG A 563 19.64 -29.01 23.37
N GLU A 564 18.61 -29.53 22.70
CA GLU A 564 18.64 -30.85 22.07
C GLU A 564 19.29 -30.78 20.67
N ASP A 565 20.18 -31.73 20.36
CA ASP A 565 20.88 -31.75 19.06
C ASP A 565 19.91 -31.78 17.87
N ALA A 566 18.80 -32.50 17.98
CA ALA A 566 17.79 -32.60 16.92
C ALA A 566 17.09 -31.25 16.65
N ASP A 567 16.86 -30.44 17.69
CA ASP A 567 16.24 -29.11 17.54
C ASP A 567 17.28 -28.10 17.02
N ILE A 568 18.55 -28.21 17.43
CA ILE A 568 19.68 -27.42 16.87
C ILE A 568 19.88 -27.74 15.38
N GLU A 569 19.76 -29.01 14.98
CA GLU A 569 19.88 -29.42 13.58
C GLU A 569 18.75 -28.83 12.72
N LYS A 570 17.50 -28.84 13.18
CA LYS A 570 16.38 -28.18 12.48
C LYS A 570 16.57 -26.67 12.36
N ALA A 571 17.03 -26.01 13.42
CA ALA A 571 17.35 -24.59 13.38
C ALA A 571 18.46 -24.30 12.37
N THR A 572 19.49 -25.16 12.34
CA THR A 572 20.58 -25.10 11.35
C THR A 572 20.06 -25.23 9.94
N GLU A 573 19.32 -26.30 9.63
CA GLU A 573 18.78 -26.54 8.29
C GLU A 573 17.90 -25.36 7.83
N SER A 574 17.01 -24.87 8.69
CA SER A 574 16.09 -23.79 8.32
C SER A 574 16.81 -22.46 8.09
N LEU A 575 17.76 -22.08 8.96
CA LEU A 575 18.47 -20.80 8.85
C LEU A 575 19.51 -20.80 7.73
N GLU A 576 20.31 -21.86 7.59
CA GLU A 576 21.32 -21.96 6.54
C GLU A 576 20.66 -22.00 5.15
N LYS A 577 19.56 -22.74 4.99
CA LYS A 577 18.80 -22.75 3.73
C LYS A 577 18.23 -21.38 3.35
N GLU A 578 17.70 -20.61 4.31
CA GLU A 578 17.20 -19.28 4.01
C GLU A 578 18.34 -18.28 3.76
N HIS A 579 19.47 -18.46 4.46
CA HIS A 579 20.70 -17.68 4.22
C HIS A 579 21.27 -17.92 2.81
N GLU A 580 21.26 -19.16 2.32
CA GLU A 580 21.67 -19.47 0.94
C GLU A 580 20.79 -18.74 -0.10
N LEU A 581 19.49 -18.64 0.16
CA LEU A 581 18.53 -17.97 -0.73
C LEU A 581 18.61 -16.44 -0.65
N THR A 582 18.90 -15.90 0.54
CA THR A 582 18.84 -14.46 0.82
C THR A 582 20.03 -14.00 1.68
N PRO A 583 21.28 -14.16 1.19
CA PRO A 583 22.48 -13.96 2.00
C PRO A 583 22.63 -12.52 2.52
N LEU A 584 22.01 -11.56 1.83
CA LEU A 584 22.06 -10.14 2.14
C LEU A 584 21.02 -9.68 3.18
N LEU A 585 20.09 -10.54 3.61
CA LEU A 585 19.16 -10.19 4.69
C LEU A 585 19.87 -10.29 6.05
N LEU A 586 20.02 -9.16 6.72
CA LEU A 586 20.78 -9.10 7.97
C LEU A 586 20.09 -9.81 9.13
N ASN A 587 18.76 -9.85 9.17
CA ASN A 587 18.02 -10.56 10.23
C ASN A 587 18.41 -12.05 10.30
N ILE A 588 18.63 -12.71 9.16
CA ILE A 588 19.08 -14.12 9.15
C ILE A 588 20.49 -14.24 9.70
N ASN A 589 21.36 -13.31 9.31
CA ASN A 589 22.74 -13.30 9.77
C ASN A 589 22.82 -13.04 11.29
N GLU A 590 21.93 -12.21 11.82
CA GLU A 590 21.77 -11.99 13.27
C GLU A 590 21.34 -13.29 13.98
N ASP A 591 20.32 -14.00 13.49
CA ASP A 591 19.91 -15.31 14.03
C ASP A 591 21.02 -16.39 13.91
N LEU A 592 21.81 -16.35 12.82
CA LEU A 592 22.95 -17.27 12.64
C LEU A 592 24.07 -17.05 13.65
N LEU A 593 24.30 -15.80 14.12
CA LEU A 593 25.28 -15.54 15.18
C LEU A 593 24.96 -16.33 16.45
N GLU A 594 23.68 -16.37 16.81
CA GLU A 594 23.18 -17.11 17.98
C GLU A 594 23.26 -18.61 17.79
N LEU A 595 22.81 -19.09 16.63
CA LEU A 595 22.93 -20.50 16.29
C LEU A 595 24.38 -20.99 16.38
N TYR A 596 25.34 -20.23 15.84
CA TYR A 596 26.74 -20.63 15.87
C TYR A 596 27.35 -20.56 17.27
N ILE A 597 26.95 -19.59 18.11
CA ILE A 597 27.34 -19.57 19.52
C ILE A 597 26.79 -20.81 20.24
N LEU A 598 25.52 -21.16 19.99
CA LEU A 598 24.86 -22.34 20.54
C LEU A 598 25.57 -23.64 20.11
N LYS A 599 26.00 -23.73 18.85
CA LYS A 599 26.78 -24.86 18.31
C LYS A 599 28.24 -24.89 18.80
N GLY A 600 28.74 -23.79 19.36
CA GLY A 600 30.16 -23.62 19.70
C GLY A 600 31.07 -23.35 18.48
N ASP A 601 30.51 -23.03 17.32
CA ASP A 601 31.28 -22.69 16.12
C ASP A 601 31.70 -21.21 16.13
N TYR A 602 32.67 -20.90 16.98
CA TYR A 602 33.14 -19.53 17.16
C TYR A 602 33.84 -18.96 15.91
N ARG A 603 34.29 -19.80 14.97
CA ARG A 603 34.87 -19.32 13.70
C ARG A 603 33.77 -18.78 12.78
N ALA A 604 32.66 -19.50 12.67
CA ALA A 604 31.49 -19.04 11.92
C ALA A 604 30.88 -17.75 12.52
N VAL A 605 30.88 -17.62 13.86
CA VAL A 605 30.48 -16.36 14.52
C VAL A 605 31.32 -15.18 14.06
N LEU A 606 32.66 -15.31 14.06
CA LEU A 606 33.55 -14.21 13.65
C LEU A 606 33.30 -13.80 12.19
N LYS A 607 33.18 -14.77 11.28
CA LYS A 607 32.91 -14.51 9.86
C LYS A 607 31.57 -13.80 9.66
N THR A 608 30.52 -14.26 10.34
CA THR A 608 29.17 -13.69 10.24
C THR A 608 29.13 -12.29 10.86
N ALA A 609 29.83 -12.06 11.97
CA ALA A 609 29.91 -10.74 12.59
C ALA A 609 30.68 -9.74 11.73
N ASP A 610 31.75 -10.17 11.04
CA ASP A 610 32.46 -9.34 10.06
C ASP A 610 31.54 -8.96 8.88
N PHE A 611 30.73 -9.91 8.40
CA PHE A 611 29.74 -9.65 7.36
C PHE A 611 28.70 -8.61 7.82
N VAL A 612 28.04 -8.81 8.96
CA VAL A 612 27.05 -7.87 9.52
C VAL A 612 27.68 -6.49 9.73
N GLY A 613 28.89 -6.44 10.30
CA GLY A 613 29.63 -5.20 10.54
C GLY A 613 30.03 -4.44 9.26
N SER A 614 30.14 -5.13 8.12
CA SER A 614 30.40 -4.49 6.82
C SER A 614 29.22 -3.65 6.32
N PHE A 615 27.99 -4.01 6.70
CA PHE A 615 26.77 -3.27 6.36
C PHE A 615 26.34 -2.32 7.50
N LYS A 616 26.37 -2.80 8.75
CA LYS A 616 26.00 -2.05 9.96
C LYS A 616 27.18 -1.97 10.92
N LYS A 617 28.07 -0.98 10.73
CA LYS A 617 29.29 -0.82 11.56
C LYS A 617 29.03 -0.72 13.07
N ASN A 618 27.88 -0.18 13.46
CA ASN A 618 27.51 0.06 14.86
C ASN A 618 26.47 -0.94 15.37
N ASP A 619 26.38 -2.14 14.78
CA ASP A 619 25.46 -3.17 15.23
C ASP A 619 25.95 -3.83 16.54
N VAL A 620 25.30 -3.47 17.65
CA VAL A 620 25.71 -3.89 19.00
C VAL A 620 25.70 -5.41 19.15
N ARG A 621 24.69 -6.10 18.60
CA ARG A 621 24.51 -7.55 18.72
C ARG A 621 25.68 -8.30 18.08
N SER A 622 26.07 -7.94 16.86
CA SER A 622 27.23 -8.51 16.18
C SER A 622 28.55 -8.23 16.90
N MET A 623 28.74 -7.03 17.46
CA MET A 623 29.94 -6.69 18.25
C MET A 623 30.04 -7.52 19.52
N VAL A 624 28.92 -7.73 20.22
CA VAL A 624 28.88 -8.57 21.42
C VAL A 624 29.09 -10.04 21.07
N ALA A 625 28.43 -10.57 20.03
CA ALA A 625 28.64 -11.94 19.56
C ALA A 625 30.10 -12.21 19.19
N ARG A 626 30.74 -11.26 18.50
CA ARG A 626 32.18 -11.29 18.20
C ARG A 626 33.03 -11.33 19.46
N ALA A 627 32.72 -10.49 20.46
CA ALA A 627 33.45 -10.49 21.72
C ALA A 627 33.32 -11.83 22.46
N VAL A 628 32.12 -12.42 22.48
CA VAL A 628 31.84 -13.73 23.09
C VAL A 628 32.64 -14.85 22.41
N ALA A 629 32.72 -14.84 21.07
CA ALA A 629 33.50 -15.79 20.28
C ALA A 629 35.02 -15.62 20.49
N LEU A 630 35.53 -14.39 20.46
CA LEU A 630 36.95 -14.09 20.72
C LEU A 630 37.36 -14.53 22.13
N GLU A 631 36.50 -14.31 23.12
CA GLU A 631 36.74 -14.74 24.50
C GLU A 631 36.80 -16.27 24.60
N ALA A 632 35.90 -16.98 23.90
CA ALA A 632 35.91 -18.45 23.84
C ALA A 632 37.16 -19.01 23.14
N LEU A 633 37.71 -18.28 22.16
CA LEU A 633 38.96 -18.61 21.46
C LEU A 633 40.23 -18.13 22.19
N GLY A 634 40.12 -17.60 23.42
CA GLY A 634 41.26 -17.15 24.22
C GLY A 634 41.81 -15.76 23.86
N ARG A 635 41.22 -15.06 22.88
CA ARG A 635 41.62 -13.72 22.40
C ARG A 635 41.03 -12.60 23.26
N LYS A 636 41.27 -12.65 24.57
CA LYS A 636 40.63 -11.78 25.59
C LYS A 636 40.89 -10.28 25.42
N ALA A 637 42.05 -9.89 24.88
CA ALA A 637 42.37 -8.47 24.66
C ALA A 637 41.46 -7.86 23.59
N GLU A 638 41.29 -8.56 22.46
CA GLU A 638 40.44 -8.13 21.35
C GLU A 638 38.95 -8.20 21.72
N ALA A 639 38.54 -9.26 22.42
CA ALA A 639 37.18 -9.38 22.95
C ALA A 639 36.78 -8.16 23.80
N ARG A 640 37.69 -7.69 24.66
CA ARG A 640 37.47 -6.50 25.50
C ARG A 640 37.30 -5.22 24.69
N GLN A 641 37.99 -5.09 23.55
CA GLN A 641 37.87 -3.91 22.71
C GLN A 641 36.46 -3.81 22.11
N PHE A 642 36.02 -4.85 21.39
CA PHE A 642 34.70 -4.88 20.75
C PHE A 642 33.56 -4.72 21.77
N TYR A 643 33.66 -5.39 22.92
CA TYR A 643 32.65 -5.25 23.97
C TYR A 643 32.59 -3.83 24.56
N LYS A 644 33.74 -3.17 24.72
CA LYS A 644 33.80 -1.79 25.23
C LYS A 644 33.25 -0.78 24.22
N GLU A 645 33.39 -1.06 22.93
CA GLU A 645 32.75 -0.27 21.87
C GLU A 645 31.24 -0.49 21.83
N ALA A 646 30.77 -1.74 21.96
CA ALA A 646 29.35 -2.06 22.07
C ALA A 646 28.67 -1.33 23.23
N LEU A 647 29.30 -1.32 24.43
CA LEU A 647 28.79 -0.60 25.61
C LEU A 647 28.74 0.92 25.45
N LYS A 648 29.55 1.50 24.56
CA LYS A 648 29.47 2.94 24.25
C LYS A 648 28.28 3.27 23.37
N LEU A 649 27.84 2.32 22.56
CA LEU A 649 26.71 2.46 21.64
C LEU A 649 25.39 2.19 22.37
N ASP A 650 25.35 1.15 23.21
CA ASP A 650 24.16 0.76 23.96
C ASP A 650 24.53 0.14 25.31
N SER A 651 23.92 0.64 26.39
CA SER A 651 24.07 0.08 27.73
C SER A 651 23.53 -1.36 27.84
N ASP A 652 22.56 -1.74 27.02
CA ASP A 652 21.98 -3.09 27.01
C ASP A 652 22.93 -4.16 26.45
N ALA A 653 24.10 -3.76 25.90
CA ALA A 653 25.13 -4.70 25.49
C ALA A 653 25.54 -5.69 26.61
N SER A 654 25.37 -5.30 27.88
CA SER A 654 25.57 -6.20 29.02
C SER A 654 24.54 -7.33 29.10
N GLY A 655 23.26 -7.00 28.88
CA GLY A 655 22.18 -7.98 28.84
C GLY A 655 22.38 -8.96 27.68
N ILE A 656 22.67 -8.42 26.49
CA ILE A 656 22.97 -9.21 25.28
C ILE A 656 24.16 -10.15 25.54
N LYS A 657 25.24 -9.67 26.18
CA LYS A 657 26.39 -10.53 26.51
C LYS A 657 26.01 -11.66 27.46
N GLY A 658 25.27 -11.34 28.52
CA GLY A 658 24.82 -12.34 29.50
C GLY A 658 24.01 -13.46 28.85
N TRP A 659 23.08 -13.07 27.98
CA TRP A 659 22.26 -14.00 27.22
C TRP A 659 23.08 -14.88 26.26
N LEU A 660 23.92 -14.27 25.41
CA LEU A 660 24.78 -15.01 24.46
C LEU A 660 25.78 -15.95 25.15
N VAL A 661 26.31 -15.57 26.31
CA VAL A 661 27.17 -16.47 27.11
C VAL A 661 26.37 -17.66 27.63
N GLY A 662 25.11 -17.46 28.02
CA GLY A 662 24.19 -18.52 28.43
C GLY A 662 23.85 -19.51 27.32
N LEU A 663 24.04 -19.13 26.05
CA LEU A 663 23.83 -20.04 24.90
C LEU A 663 24.99 -21.03 24.69
N LYS A 664 26.17 -20.81 25.27
CA LYS A 664 27.35 -21.64 24.98
C LYS A 664 27.10 -23.11 25.35
N PRO A 665 27.61 -24.07 24.56
CA PRO A 665 27.53 -25.48 24.91
C PRO A 665 28.32 -25.78 26.19
N SER A 666 27.92 -26.82 26.92
CA SER A 666 28.67 -27.29 28.09
C SER A 666 30.11 -27.67 27.69
N PRO A 667 31.13 -27.43 28.55
CA PRO A 667 32.53 -27.76 28.26
C PRO A 667 32.79 -29.22 27.82
N ALA A 668 31.93 -30.16 28.24
CA ALA A 668 31.99 -31.57 27.84
C ALA A 668 31.58 -31.82 26.38
N ALA A 669 30.67 -31.03 25.82
CA ALA A 669 30.19 -31.19 24.44
C ALA A 669 31.19 -30.64 23.39
N VAL A 670 32.06 -29.71 23.80
CA VAL A 670 33.10 -29.13 22.94
C VAL A 670 34.26 -30.11 22.70
N THR A 671 34.54 -30.98 23.68
CA THR A 671 35.66 -31.95 23.61
C THR A 671 35.33 -33.17 22.74
N GLU A 672 34.07 -33.61 22.67
CA GLU A 672 33.62 -34.67 21.75
C GLU A 672 33.61 -34.25 20.26
N LYS A 673 33.24 -32.99 19.96
CA LYS A 673 33.27 -32.46 18.57
C LYS A 673 34.67 -32.14 18.06
N ALA A 674 35.60 -31.79 18.95
CA ALA A 674 37.01 -31.64 18.57
C ALA A 674 37.66 -32.98 18.20
N ALA A 675 37.21 -34.10 18.77
CA ALA A 675 37.75 -35.44 18.51
C ALA A 675 37.15 -36.13 17.27
N SER A 676 36.09 -35.59 16.65
CA SER A 676 35.42 -36.15 15.46
C SER A 676 35.73 -35.42 14.15
N ASN A 677 36.51 -34.34 14.21
CA ASN A 677 36.99 -33.56 13.06
C ASN A 677 38.52 -33.67 12.85
N ASP A 678 39.18 -34.62 13.52
CA ASP A 678 40.58 -35.00 13.26
C ASP A 678 40.65 -36.23 12.34
#